data_AF-A0A351C2H3-F1
#
_entry.id   AF-A0A351C2H3-F1
#
_cell.length_a   1.000
_cell.length_b   1.000
_cell.length_c   1.000
_cell.angle_alpha   90.00
_cell.angle_beta   90.00
_cell.angle_gamma   90.00
#
_symmetry.space_group_name_H-M   'P 1'
#
loop_
_entity.id
_entity.type
_entity.pdbx_description
1 polymer ?
#
loop_
_entity_poly.entity_id
_entity_poly.type
_entity_poly.pdbx_seq_one_letter_code
_entity_poly.pdbx_strand_id
1 'polypeptide(L)'
;MPEYTKYKRGSEWRKWDLHIHTPETKKNDQFAGSTIAEKWDNFIKAINSSSEEISVIGITDYFCIDNYFKVKQLVAENTITKKFDLIIPNIEIRVLPVGGSGTPINLHCIFNPNIDTEIETRFLSKLKFNYSDADYSAKKEELIRLGRDFTGNSSLNNSDALKAGIGQYVISMDVLREVFEKDIKLRENTIIIVSNKSTDGVTGIVKHSDFFIDKNVSQLEATRRSIYQFSDAIFSSNPSDILYFSGLGVDSKKTVIEKCASLMPCFHGSDAHKNENIFNPAESRFCWIKADPTFEGLKQTLYEPNDRVKIQALKPDVKNERYIISELEFIDTGNLFGNQKILLNENLNAIIGGKSSGKSLLLYSTARSIDPEQVDKADKRLDFDGYKFKSEYDFKVTWKNGDVDRLNDNQPSHKLHKITYIPQLYINYLVEKNNKEDLNSLIKNIILQDSAFKKFFESRTDSILETTSEIERLLNEFLQVRQKGNETFQKSKQLGTSENIKKGLTKIENDIELGRKSSNLTEEEFREFNRLQLEKSELEKSLREIDLKDKALSKILDELIKTKANLLGNEDEEGEIDKVLLKGQIDRILQESSVITPDLVLIRDKIGSDFNTMIANLVSEIKKLNLETVEKQIIEKIGVNKIAINPYLIKLEGQKELQKLTSSLEVEKLKHQQSQELERQIESFKKEHENIRKQISILLNKRYKLYKEIEKEVNDTKNDIGSEILLSCTLIYKEIDFPFFEQVNKASISSDHYFNTLFSKGNVNYGLIPILFEKPLKVIDDKLYFETNKYFPIKLKTDFEDILRGLIKDSFNLDYSVTYKGDDLLSMSPGKKGTVLLILFLHISSFEYPILIDQPEDNLDNRTIYDLLCQMIKEKKKDRQIIIVSHNANLVVATDTENIIVANQEGEGVVVRAGRYKFEYINGSIEHSFAKNDGIAEILLSQGIKEHVCDILEGGNEAFKQRERKYSIK
;
A
#
# COMPACT_ATOMS: atom_id res chain seq x y z
N MET A 1 31.72 27.92 15.19
CA MET A 1 32.13 27.86 13.78
C MET A 1 31.09 28.59 12.94
N PRO A 2 31.45 29.26 11.84
CA PRO A 2 30.46 29.73 10.88
C PRO A 2 29.61 28.55 10.43
N GLU A 3 28.31 28.75 10.33
CA GLU A 3 27.37 27.73 9.88
C GLU A 3 27.62 27.39 8.41
N TYR A 4 27.86 26.12 8.07
CA TYR A 4 28.19 25.67 6.69
C TYR A 4 27.11 26.09 5.68
N THR A 5 25.85 25.89 6.02
CA THR A 5 24.70 26.37 5.25
C THR A 5 23.56 26.78 6.16
N LYS A 6 22.85 27.84 5.78
CA LYS A 6 21.61 28.30 6.44
C LYS A 6 20.46 27.30 6.20
N TYR A 7 20.47 26.57 5.07
CA TYR A 7 19.38 25.70 4.63
C TYR A 7 19.75 24.22 4.79
N LYS A 8 19.88 23.77 6.03
CA LYS A 8 20.29 22.41 6.38
C LYS A 8 19.30 21.31 5.96
N ARG A 9 18.05 21.64 5.66
CA ARG A 9 17.07 20.68 5.11
C ARG A 9 17.09 20.63 3.58
N GLY A 10 18.00 21.37 2.95
CA GLY A 10 18.06 21.54 1.51
C GLY A 10 16.84 22.27 0.94
N SER A 11 16.47 21.93 -0.30
CA SER A 11 15.40 22.60 -1.04
C SER A 11 14.03 22.33 -0.41
N GLU A 12 13.34 23.36 0.06
CA GLU A 12 11.98 23.28 0.62
C GLU A 12 11.03 24.22 -0.13
N TRP A 13 9.74 23.88 -0.15
CA TRP A 13 8.70 24.74 -0.69
C TRP A 13 8.57 26.04 0.11
N ARG A 14 8.82 27.17 -0.54
CA ARG A 14 8.66 28.52 0.02
C ARG A 14 7.85 29.39 -0.94
N LYS A 15 7.14 30.40 -0.43
CA LYS A 15 6.44 31.38 -1.28
C LYS A 15 7.42 32.44 -1.78
N TRP A 16 7.43 32.64 -3.09
CA TRP A 16 8.26 33.62 -3.78
C TRP A 16 7.32 34.56 -4.53
N ASP A 17 7.45 35.86 -4.33
CA ASP A 17 6.71 36.87 -5.10
C ASP A 17 7.71 37.64 -5.98
N LEU A 18 7.89 37.17 -7.21
CA LEU A 18 8.92 37.65 -8.13
C LEU A 18 8.53 38.93 -8.88
N HIS A 19 7.31 39.43 -8.71
CA HIS A 19 6.78 40.56 -9.48
C HIS A 19 5.98 41.51 -8.58
N ILE A 20 6.70 42.42 -7.91
CA ILE A 20 6.12 43.47 -7.07
C ILE A 20 6.63 44.83 -7.55
N HIS A 21 5.72 45.74 -7.90
CA HIS A 21 6.09 47.13 -8.11
C HIS A 21 6.10 47.90 -6.79
N THR A 22 6.84 49.01 -6.76
CA THR A 22 6.94 49.89 -5.60
C THR A 22 6.29 51.26 -5.89
N PRO A 23 6.05 52.10 -4.86
CA PRO A 23 5.72 53.49 -5.08
C PRO A 23 6.76 54.16 -5.98
N GLU A 24 6.32 55.12 -6.79
CA GLU A 24 7.13 55.74 -7.85
C GLU A 24 7.44 54.84 -9.06
N THR A 25 6.81 53.65 -9.17
CA THR A 25 6.83 52.87 -10.41
C THR A 25 6.37 53.74 -11.58
N LYS A 26 7.10 53.64 -12.70
CA LYS A 26 7.00 54.64 -13.79
C LYS A 26 5.78 54.43 -14.69
N LYS A 27 5.09 53.30 -14.57
CA LYS A 27 3.79 53.03 -15.19
C LYS A 27 2.80 52.53 -14.13
N ASN A 28 1.56 53.00 -14.20
CA ASN A 28 0.43 52.56 -13.37
C ASN A 28 0.68 52.58 -11.85
N ASP A 29 1.35 53.60 -11.30
CA ASP A 29 1.48 53.78 -9.83
C ASP A 29 0.12 54.15 -9.21
N GLN A 30 -0.50 53.19 -8.51
CA GLN A 30 -1.79 53.33 -7.82
C GLN A 30 -1.64 53.18 -6.30
N PHE A 31 -0.43 53.36 -5.75
CA PHE A 31 -0.22 53.32 -4.31
C PHE A 31 -0.87 54.53 -3.62
N ALA A 32 -1.53 54.27 -2.50
CA ALA A 32 -2.31 55.26 -1.77
C ALA A 32 -1.40 56.25 -1.02
N GLY A 33 -1.66 57.55 -1.18
CA GLY A 33 -0.95 58.64 -0.49
C GLY A 33 -0.98 59.93 -1.31
N SER A 34 -1.10 61.07 -0.63
CA SER A 34 -1.11 62.40 -1.24
C SER A 34 0.31 62.90 -1.59
N THR A 35 1.32 62.34 -0.91
CA THR A 35 2.75 62.63 -1.16
C THR A 35 3.53 61.34 -1.44
N ILE A 36 4.71 61.44 -2.06
CA ILE A 36 5.59 60.28 -2.31
C ILE A 36 5.98 59.61 -0.98
N ALA A 37 6.29 60.40 0.06
CA ALA A 37 6.62 59.87 1.38
C ALA A 37 5.44 59.06 1.97
N GLU A 38 4.23 59.60 1.90
CA GLU A 38 3.03 58.91 2.38
C GLU A 38 2.74 57.62 1.62
N LYS A 39 2.99 57.58 0.29
CA LYS A 39 2.87 56.35 -0.50
C LYS A 39 3.85 55.28 -0.03
N TRP A 40 5.10 55.65 0.24
CA TRP A 40 6.12 54.75 0.80
C TRP A 40 5.75 54.26 2.20
N ASP A 41 5.26 55.15 3.08
CA ASP A 41 4.81 54.77 4.42
C ASP A 41 3.66 53.74 4.36
N ASN A 42 2.69 53.96 3.46
CA ASN A 42 1.57 53.04 3.28
C ASN A 42 2.01 51.71 2.65
N PHE A 43 3.00 51.72 1.75
CA PHE A 43 3.60 50.52 1.18
C PHE A 43 4.29 49.68 2.25
N ILE A 44 5.11 50.32 3.10
CA ILE A 44 5.80 49.67 4.22
C ILE A 44 4.78 49.09 5.21
N LYS A 45 3.74 49.86 5.57
CA LYS A 45 2.65 49.38 6.44
C LYS A 45 1.96 48.14 5.86
N ALA A 46 1.67 48.13 4.55
CA ALA A 46 1.05 46.99 3.89
C ALA A 46 1.94 45.74 3.90
N ILE A 47 3.25 45.89 3.64
CA ILE A 47 4.21 44.78 3.76
C ILE A 47 4.26 44.24 5.19
N ASN A 48 4.41 45.11 6.19
CA ASN A 48 4.59 44.73 7.59
C ASN A 48 3.31 44.14 8.20
N SER A 49 2.13 44.55 7.74
CA SER A 49 0.84 44.05 8.24
C SER A 49 0.35 42.77 7.55
N SER A 50 0.96 42.38 6.43
CA SER A 50 0.59 41.15 5.72
C SER A 50 0.92 39.90 6.54
N SER A 51 -0.07 39.00 6.67
CA SER A 51 0.08 37.69 7.33
C SER A 51 0.81 36.64 6.49
N GLU A 52 1.05 36.90 5.21
CA GLU A 52 1.62 35.91 4.29
C GLU A 52 3.12 35.73 4.49
N GLU A 53 3.60 34.50 4.73
CA GLU A 53 5.03 34.24 4.86
C GLU A 53 5.70 34.16 3.47
N ILE A 54 6.26 35.28 3.01
CA ILE A 54 7.00 35.39 1.74
C ILE A 54 8.50 35.38 2.01
N SER A 55 9.21 34.41 1.43
CA SER A 55 10.64 34.22 1.63
C SER A 55 11.48 35.05 0.64
N VAL A 56 11.02 35.18 -0.61
CA VAL A 56 11.72 35.92 -1.66
C VAL A 56 10.81 36.95 -2.31
N ILE A 57 11.34 38.16 -2.52
CA ILE A 57 10.65 39.24 -3.24
C ILE A 57 11.46 39.73 -4.44
N GLY A 58 10.79 39.88 -5.58
CA GLY A 58 11.31 40.48 -6.81
C GLY A 58 10.81 41.91 -6.94
N ILE A 59 11.70 42.88 -6.74
CA ILE A 59 11.36 44.30 -6.88
C ILE A 59 11.42 44.69 -8.36
N THR A 60 10.26 45.06 -8.89
CA THR A 60 10.03 45.25 -10.33
C THR A 60 9.92 46.72 -10.69
N ASP A 61 10.78 47.16 -11.59
CA ASP A 61 10.79 48.53 -12.11
C ASP A 61 11.02 48.55 -13.63
N TYR A 62 10.44 49.56 -14.28
CA TYR A 62 10.60 49.79 -15.71
C TYR A 62 11.95 50.47 -16.02
N PHE A 63 12.85 49.74 -16.69
CA PHE A 63 14.18 50.26 -17.11
C PHE A 63 14.98 50.97 -15.99
N CYS A 64 14.76 50.60 -14.72
CA CYS A 64 15.36 51.25 -13.55
C CYS A 64 15.62 50.22 -12.44
N ILE A 65 16.59 50.48 -11.57
CA ILE A 65 16.92 49.63 -10.41
C ILE A 65 16.90 50.39 -9.08
N ASP A 66 16.63 51.71 -9.09
CA ASP A 66 16.71 52.56 -7.90
C ASP A 66 15.81 52.08 -6.75
N ASN A 67 14.57 51.65 -7.05
CA ASN A 67 13.64 51.25 -5.98
C ASN A 67 14.06 49.92 -5.34
N TYR A 68 14.78 49.05 -6.06
CA TYR A 68 15.36 47.84 -5.48
C TYR A 68 16.35 48.18 -4.36
N PHE A 69 17.27 49.12 -4.60
CA PHE A 69 18.22 49.57 -3.57
C PHE A 69 17.52 50.26 -2.40
N LYS A 70 16.47 51.05 -2.68
CA LYS A 70 15.65 51.68 -1.64
C LYS A 70 14.97 50.63 -0.74
N VAL A 71 14.39 49.58 -1.30
CA VAL A 71 13.79 48.49 -0.52
C VAL A 71 14.85 47.75 0.30
N LYS A 72 16.03 47.44 -0.27
CA LYS A 72 17.14 46.85 0.50
C LYS A 72 17.53 47.71 1.70
N GLN A 73 17.62 49.02 1.52
CA GLN A 73 17.93 49.96 2.58
C GLN A 73 16.85 49.94 3.67
N LEU A 74 15.57 50.00 3.30
CA LEU A 74 14.45 49.96 4.25
C LEU A 74 14.41 48.66 5.07
N VAL A 75 14.81 47.53 4.48
CA VAL A 75 14.95 46.25 5.19
C VAL A 75 16.17 46.25 6.10
N ALA A 76 17.33 46.75 5.63
CA ALA A 76 18.55 46.84 6.43
C ALA A 76 18.39 47.76 7.66
N GLU A 77 17.60 48.83 7.52
CA GLU A 77 17.25 49.77 8.59
C GLU A 77 16.14 49.23 9.53
N ASN A 78 15.61 48.03 9.29
CA ASN A 78 14.45 47.44 10.00
C ASN A 78 13.16 48.29 9.95
N THR A 79 13.03 49.19 8.96
CA THR A 79 11.78 49.93 8.71
C THR A 79 10.72 48.99 8.12
N ILE A 80 11.14 48.13 7.19
CA ILE A 80 10.39 46.92 6.85
C ILE A 80 10.79 45.84 7.84
N THR A 81 9.86 45.44 8.72
CA THR A 81 10.09 44.49 9.82
C THR A 81 9.95 43.04 9.38
N LYS A 82 9.27 42.81 8.24
CA LYS A 82 9.13 41.49 7.65
C LYS A 82 10.47 41.00 7.12
N LYS A 83 10.84 39.77 7.47
CA LYS A 83 12.11 39.17 7.08
C LYS A 83 11.97 38.49 5.72
N PHE A 84 12.81 38.90 4.78
CA PHE A 84 13.00 38.22 3.50
C PHE A 84 14.34 37.51 3.51
N ASP A 85 14.38 36.28 3.01
CA ASP A 85 15.62 35.54 2.82
C ASP A 85 16.41 36.09 1.62
N LEU A 86 15.72 36.59 0.60
CA LEU A 86 16.33 37.18 -0.59
C LEU A 86 15.46 38.29 -1.18
N ILE A 87 16.11 39.38 -1.60
CA ILE A 87 15.50 40.47 -2.38
C ILE A 87 16.21 40.49 -3.73
N ILE A 88 15.47 40.28 -4.82
CA ILE A 88 16.03 40.17 -6.17
C ILE A 88 15.60 41.36 -7.02
N PRO A 89 16.51 41.98 -7.80
CA PRO A 89 16.15 43.01 -8.77
C PRO A 89 15.48 42.38 -10.00
N ASN A 90 14.31 42.90 -10.38
CA ASN A 90 13.58 42.54 -11.58
C ASN A 90 13.41 43.80 -12.45
N ILE A 91 14.03 43.85 -13.63
CA ILE A 91 13.85 44.97 -14.55
C ILE A 91 12.85 44.57 -15.63
N GLU A 92 11.72 45.27 -15.68
CA GLU A 92 10.71 45.11 -16.72
C GLU A 92 11.06 45.99 -17.93
N ILE A 93 11.10 45.38 -19.10
CA ILE A 93 11.42 46.01 -20.38
C ILE A 93 10.31 45.74 -21.40
N ARG A 94 10.13 46.69 -22.32
CA ARG A 94 9.19 46.60 -23.44
C ARG A 94 9.94 46.31 -24.73
N VAL A 95 9.53 45.25 -25.42
CA VAL A 95 10.17 44.80 -26.67
C VAL A 95 9.20 44.70 -27.84
N LEU A 96 9.72 44.92 -29.05
CA LEU A 96 9.01 44.65 -30.31
C LEU A 96 9.05 43.14 -30.66
N PRO A 97 8.06 42.59 -31.39
CA PRO A 97 6.92 43.27 -32.03
C PRO A 97 5.78 43.65 -31.08
N VAL A 98 4.83 44.43 -31.56
CA VAL A 98 3.63 44.82 -30.81
C VAL A 98 2.59 43.70 -30.89
N GLY A 99 1.94 43.38 -29.77
CA GLY A 99 0.82 42.42 -29.75
C GLY A 99 -0.46 43.00 -30.36
N GLY A 100 -1.47 42.15 -30.56
CA GLY A 100 -2.74 42.48 -31.19
C GLY A 100 -3.61 43.53 -30.47
N SER A 101 -3.28 43.88 -29.22
CA SER A 101 -3.89 45.02 -28.52
C SER A 101 -3.16 46.36 -28.76
N GLY A 102 -2.14 46.38 -29.63
CA GLY A 102 -1.30 47.57 -29.84
C GLY A 102 -0.29 47.81 -28.71
N THR A 103 -0.05 46.83 -27.83
CA THR A 103 0.88 46.93 -26.70
C THR A 103 2.18 46.15 -26.95
N PRO A 104 3.37 46.74 -26.71
CA PRO A 104 4.64 46.02 -26.80
C PRO A 104 4.73 44.89 -25.77
N ILE A 105 5.49 43.86 -26.12
CA ILE A 105 5.65 42.65 -25.30
C ILE A 105 6.43 42.98 -24.03
N ASN A 106 5.96 42.42 -22.92
CA ASN A 106 6.60 42.49 -21.63
C ASN A 106 7.62 41.38 -21.41
N LEU A 107 8.85 41.78 -21.10
CA LEU A 107 9.95 40.90 -20.75
C LEU A 107 10.58 41.41 -19.45
N HIS A 108 10.91 40.48 -18.56
CA HIS A 108 11.48 40.72 -17.25
C HIS A 108 12.88 40.12 -17.18
N CYS A 109 13.85 40.92 -16.78
CA CYS A 109 15.20 40.47 -16.51
C CYS A 109 15.40 40.41 -14.99
N ILE A 110 15.41 39.20 -14.43
CA ILE A 110 15.74 38.96 -13.02
C ILE A 110 17.25 38.76 -12.91
N PHE A 111 17.93 39.63 -12.18
CA PHE A 111 19.39 39.58 -12.06
C PHE A 111 19.85 38.95 -10.74
N ASN A 112 21.02 38.31 -10.77
CA ASN A 112 21.69 37.86 -9.57
C ASN A 112 22.01 39.06 -8.66
N PRO A 113 21.55 39.08 -7.38
CA PRO A 113 21.86 40.16 -6.46
C PRO A 113 23.36 40.41 -6.24
N ASN A 114 24.23 39.43 -6.53
CA ASN A 114 25.68 39.59 -6.42
C ASN A 114 26.27 40.56 -7.46
N ILE A 115 25.54 40.87 -8.53
CA ILE A 115 25.99 41.82 -9.58
C ILE A 115 25.14 43.09 -9.61
N ASP A 116 24.32 43.34 -8.58
CA ASP A 116 23.31 44.40 -8.58
C ASP A 116 23.87 45.79 -8.88
N THR A 117 25.03 46.13 -8.33
CA THR A 117 25.75 47.39 -8.57
C THR A 117 26.29 47.55 -9.99
N GLU A 118 26.43 46.45 -10.74
CA GLU A 118 26.98 46.48 -12.10
C GLU A 118 25.90 46.59 -13.19
N ILE A 119 24.63 46.30 -12.85
CA ILE A 119 23.51 46.20 -13.80
C ILE A 119 23.35 47.47 -14.64
N GLU A 120 23.44 48.65 -14.05
CA GLU A 120 23.31 49.90 -14.83
C GLU A 120 24.40 50.02 -15.91
N THR A 121 25.65 49.71 -15.54
CA THR A 121 26.80 49.85 -16.43
C THR A 121 26.85 48.76 -17.50
N ARG A 122 26.57 47.51 -17.13
CA ARG A 122 26.70 46.34 -18.02
C ARG A 122 25.45 46.08 -18.86
N PHE A 123 24.26 46.41 -18.34
CA PHE A 123 22.99 46.17 -19.02
C PHE A 123 22.35 47.47 -19.52
N LEU A 124 21.88 48.35 -18.61
CA LEU A 124 21.07 49.52 -19.00
C LEU A 124 21.81 50.49 -19.94
N SER A 125 23.11 50.71 -19.74
CA SER A 125 23.91 51.60 -20.61
C SER A 125 24.10 51.09 -22.05
N LYS A 126 23.94 49.77 -22.23
CA LYS A 126 24.20 49.05 -23.48
C LYS A 126 22.94 48.82 -24.30
N LEU A 127 21.76 48.87 -23.68
CA LEU A 127 20.50 48.93 -24.41
C LEU A 127 20.45 50.26 -25.16
N LYS A 128 20.52 50.25 -26.48
CA LYS A 128 20.47 51.46 -27.33
C LYS A 128 19.11 51.62 -28.00
N PHE A 129 18.66 52.86 -28.08
CA PHE A 129 17.45 53.27 -28.79
C PHE A 129 17.75 54.53 -29.60
N ASN A 130 17.43 54.52 -30.89
CA ASN A 130 17.71 55.63 -31.80
C ASN A 130 16.45 56.48 -32.04
N TYR A 131 16.56 57.79 -31.90
CA TYR A 131 15.48 58.74 -32.20
C TYR A 131 16.08 60.06 -32.73
N SER A 132 15.59 60.54 -33.88
CA SER A 132 16.00 61.80 -34.51
C SER A 132 17.53 61.97 -34.62
N ASP A 133 18.23 60.94 -35.14
CA ASP A 133 19.68 60.86 -35.32
C ASP A 133 20.52 60.87 -34.02
N ALA A 134 19.88 60.73 -32.85
CA ALA A 134 20.55 60.58 -31.55
C ALA A 134 20.34 59.19 -30.95
N ASP A 135 21.39 58.65 -30.32
CA ASP A 135 21.33 57.41 -29.57
C ASP A 135 21.11 57.68 -28.08
N TYR A 136 20.08 57.04 -27.53
CA TYR A 136 19.74 57.07 -26.12
C TYR A 136 20.01 55.68 -25.53
N SER A 137 20.51 55.64 -24.30
CA SER A 137 20.59 54.39 -23.54
C SER A 137 19.47 54.28 -22.50
N ALA A 138 19.29 53.11 -21.90
CA ALA A 138 18.31 52.92 -20.84
C ALA A 138 18.76 53.47 -19.47
N LYS A 139 19.85 54.27 -19.43
CA LYS A 139 20.22 55.01 -18.23
C LYS A 139 19.20 56.07 -17.89
N LYS A 140 19.00 56.32 -16.60
CA LYS A 140 18.03 57.30 -16.10
C LYS A 140 18.21 58.69 -16.70
N GLU A 141 19.44 59.19 -16.79
CA GLU A 141 19.74 60.51 -17.36
C GLU A 141 19.40 60.58 -18.86
N GLU A 142 19.66 59.51 -19.59
CA GLU A 142 19.40 59.40 -21.03
C GLU A 142 17.90 59.22 -21.32
N LEU A 143 17.18 58.51 -20.45
CA LEU A 143 15.72 58.40 -20.51
C LEU A 143 15.05 59.75 -20.22
N ILE A 144 15.57 60.54 -19.26
CA ILE A 144 15.12 61.92 -19.04
C ILE A 144 15.39 62.78 -20.27
N ARG A 145 16.57 62.64 -20.89
CA ARG A 145 16.93 63.34 -22.14
C ARG A 145 15.95 62.99 -23.25
N LEU A 146 15.69 61.70 -23.47
CA LEU A 146 14.71 61.22 -24.45
C LEU A 146 13.32 61.79 -24.19
N GLY A 147 12.86 61.82 -22.93
CA GLY A 147 11.55 62.38 -22.59
C GLY A 147 11.42 63.87 -22.89
N ARG A 148 12.47 64.65 -22.65
CA ARG A 148 12.52 66.09 -23.01
C ARG A 148 12.54 66.29 -24.52
N ASP A 149 13.35 65.50 -25.23
CA ASP A 149 13.51 65.59 -26.68
C ASP A 149 12.21 65.17 -27.40
N PHE A 150 11.55 64.10 -26.93
CA PHE A 150 10.27 63.63 -27.44
C PHE A 150 9.14 64.64 -27.21
N THR A 151 9.08 65.27 -26.03
CA THR A 151 8.04 66.26 -25.70
C THR A 151 8.33 67.67 -26.24
N GLY A 152 9.55 67.91 -26.74
CA GLY A 152 10.02 69.24 -27.14
C GLY A 152 10.13 70.24 -25.97
N ASN A 153 10.14 69.76 -24.72
CA ASN A 153 10.14 70.61 -23.52
C ASN A 153 11.38 70.35 -22.66
N SER A 154 12.42 71.14 -22.86
CA SER A 154 13.68 71.06 -22.11
C SER A 154 13.54 71.41 -20.62
N SER A 155 12.49 72.16 -20.24
CA SER A 155 12.19 72.58 -18.86
C SER A 155 11.32 71.58 -18.11
N LEU A 156 10.95 70.45 -18.72
CA LEU A 156 10.16 69.41 -18.05
C LEU A 156 10.94 68.88 -16.83
N ASN A 157 10.25 68.78 -15.69
CA ASN A 157 10.85 68.27 -14.46
C ASN A 157 11.33 66.82 -14.66
N ASN A 158 12.34 66.40 -13.90
CA ASN A 158 13.00 65.11 -14.11
C ASN A 158 12.05 63.90 -13.98
N SER A 159 11.04 63.97 -13.10
CA SER A 159 10.11 62.86 -12.87
C SER A 159 9.19 62.63 -14.07
N ASP A 160 8.59 63.71 -14.59
CA ASP A 160 7.69 63.66 -15.74
C ASP A 160 8.46 63.37 -17.04
N ALA A 161 9.67 63.93 -17.18
CA ALA A 161 10.56 63.62 -18.29
C ALA A 161 10.97 62.14 -18.31
N LEU A 162 11.30 61.56 -17.14
CA LEU A 162 11.64 60.14 -17.04
C LEU A 162 10.44 59.25 -17.41
N LYS A 163 9.23 59.57 -16.94
CA LYS A 163 8.01 58.83 -17.32
C LYS A 163 7.74 58.91 -18.82
N ALA A 164 7.88 60.09 -19.42
CA ALA A 164 7.72 60.28 -20.86
C ALA A 164 8.76 59.45 -21.65
N GLY A 165 10.04 59.50 -21.25
CA GLY A 165 11.11 58.72 -21.86
C GLY A 165 10.89 57.21 -21.79
N ILE A 166 10.59 56.67 -20.60
CA ILE A 166 10.25 55.25 -20.41
C ILE A 166 9.00 54.85 -21.20
N GLY A 167 8.05 55.77 -21.37
CA GLY A 167 6.86 55.57 -22.19
C GLY A 167 7.19 55.29 -23.66
N GLN A 168 8.25 55.91 -24.19
CA GLN A 168 8.69 55.78 -25.58
C GLN A 168 9.81 54.74 -25.78
N TYR A 169 10.46 54.29 -24.71
CA TYR A 169 11.59 53.38 -24.78
C TYR A 169 11.14 51.94 -25.02
N VAL A 170 11.00 51.56 -26.30
CA VAL A 170 10.69 50.19 -26.74
C VAL A 170 11.83 49.70 -27.62
N ILE A 171 12.49 48.61 -27.22
CA ILE A 171 13.68 48.10 -27.92
C ILE A 171 13.34 46.88 -28.81
N SER A 172 14.17 46.59 -29.81
CA SER A 172 14.08 45.33 -30.54
C SER A 172 14.71 44.17 -29.74
N MET A 173 14.28 42.95 -30.03
CA MET A 173 14.91 41.74 -29.48
C MET A 173 16.40 41.62 -29.87
N ASP A 174 16.80 42.13 -31.03
CA ASP A 174 18.18 42.07 -31.51
C ASP A 174 19.14 42.87 -30.62
N VAL A 175 18.72 44.04 -30.13
CA VAL A 175 19.53 44.84 -29.19
C VAL A 175 19.78 44.05 -27.90
N LEU A 176 18.75 43.37 -27.41
CA LEU A 176 18.84 42.57 -26.18
C LEU A 176 19.75 41.35 -26.38
N ARG A 177 19.62 40.65 -27.52
CA ARG A 177 20.50 39.53 -27.91
C ARG A 177 21.96 39.99 -27.98
N GLU A 178 22.23 41.11 -28.64
CA GLU A 178 23.59 41.64 -28.79
C GLU A 178 24.26 41.95 -27.44
N VAL A 179 23.51 42.49 -26.48
CA VAL A 179 24.03 42.77 -25.13
C VAL A 179 24.49 41.49 -24.42
N PHE A 180 23.68 40.44 -24.45
CA PHE A 180 24.00 39.18 -23.79
C PHE A 180 25.03 38.33 -24.54
N GLU A 181 25.07 38.41 -25.88
CA GLU A 181 26.12 37.76 -26.70
C GLU A 181 27.50 38.36 -26.45
N LYS A 182 27.58 39.68 -26.23
CA LYS A 182 28.83 40.38 -25.91
C LYS A 182 29.27 40.21 -24.46
N ASP A 183 28.35 39.87 -23.54
CA ASP A 183 28.62 39.69 -22.12
C ASP A 183 27.99 38.40 -21.58
N ILE A 184 28.69 37.29 -21.79
CA ILE A 184 28.27 35.94 -21.35
C ILE A 184 28.07 35.89 -19.83
N LYS A 185 28.95 36.56 -19.05
CA LYS A 185 28.85 36.57 -17.58
C LYS A 185 27.57 37.29 -17.12
N LEU A 186 27.15 38.34 -17.81
CA LEU A 186 25.88 39.01 -17.53
C LEU A 186 24.70 38.07 -17.83
N ARG A 187 24.75 37.34 -18.96
CA ARG A 187 23.72 36.35 -19.32
C ARG A 187 23.59 35.22 -18.29
N GLU A 188 24.71 34.68 -17.80
CA GLU A 188 24.73 33.64 -16.75
C GLU A 188 24.14 34.10 -15.41
N ASN A 189 24.15 35.42 -15.17
CA ASN A 189 23.62 36.07 -13.97
C ASN A 189 22.26 36.76 -14.22
N THR A 190 21.55 36.38 -15.29
CA THR A 190 20.22 36.91 -15.62
C THR A 190 19.28 35.78 -16.00
N ILE A 191 18.08 35.76 -15.42
CA ILE A 191 16.96 34.93 -15.84
C ILE A 191 15.97 35.80 -16.60
N ILE A 192 15.70 35.42 -17.84
CA ILE A 192 14.83 36.16 -18.76
C ILE A 192 13.44 35.53 -18.73
N ILE A 193 12.43 36.31 -18.34
CA ILE A 193 11.05 35.83 -18.19
C ILE A 193 10.15 36.65 -19.11
N VAL A 194 9.35 35.99 -19.94
CA VAL A 194 8.41 36.69 -20.83
C VAL A 194 6.97 36.53 -20.36
N SER A 195 6.17 37.59 -20.49
CA SER A 195 4.73 37.52 -20.23
C SER A 195 4.01 36.72 -21.32
N ASN A 196 3.06 35.87 -20.91
CA ASN A 196 2.22 35.12 -21.86
C ASN A 196 0.77 35.64 -21.94
N LYS A 197 0.47 36.79 -21.30
CA LYS A 197 -0.86 37.42 -21.32
C LYS A 197 -1.27 37.78 -22.77
N SER A 198 -2.58 37.72 -23.06
CA SER A 198 -3.08 37.98 -24.42
C SER A 198 -3.11 39.46 -24.84
N THR A 199 -2.79 40.36 -23.92
CA THR A 199 -2.68 41.81 -24.12
C THR A 199 -1.25 42.20 -24.47
N ASP A 200 -0.34 42.00 -23.52
CA ASP A 200 1.04 42.49 -23.54
C ASP A 200 2.08 41.37 -23.46
N GLY A 201 1.65 40.14 -23.76
CA GLY A 201 2.49 38.96 -23.82
C GLY A 201 2.52 38.33 -25.21
N VAL A 202 3.30 37.26 -25.32
CA VAL A 202 3.66 36.63 -26.60
C VAL A 202 2.45 36.05 -27.36
N THR A 203 1.41 35.59 -26.65
CA THR A 203 0.16 35.12 -27.27
C THR A 203 -0.63 36.24 -27.97
N GLY A 204 -0.40 37.49 -27.58
CA GLY A 204 -1.04 38.66 -28.20
C GLY A 204 -0.63 38.87 -29.65
N ILE A 205 0.55 38.43 -30.08
CA ILE A 205 1.11 38.65 -31.43
C ILE A 205 0.20 38.08 -32.55
N VAL A 206 -0.55 37.02 -32.26
CA VAL A 206 -1.28 36.20 -33.26
C VAL A 206 -2.73 36.68 -33.49
N LYS A 207 -3.21 37.72 -32.81
CA LYS A 207 -4.61 38.19 -32.95
C LYS A 207 -4.90 39.04 -34.18
N HIS A 208 -3.90 39.37 -35.00
CA HIS A 208 -4.14 40.04 -36.28
C HIS A 208 -4.60 39.02 -37.32
N SER A 209 -5.90 39.07 -37.68
CA SER A 209 -6.53 38.25 -38.74
C SER A 209 -5.77 38.26 -40.06
N ASP A 210 -5.02 39.33 -40.31
CA ASP A 210 -4.38 39.62 -41.59
C ASP A 210 -3.07 38.84 -41.81
N PHE A 211 -2.52 38.22 -40.76
CA PHE A 211 -1.28 37.42 -40.82
C PHE A 211 -1.53 35.91 -40.83
N PHE A 212 -2.77 35.44 -40.97
CA PHE A 212 -3.04 34.01 -41.11
C PHE A 212 -2.87 33.56 -42.56
N ILE A 213 -2.02 32.57 -42.80
CA ILE A 213 -1.80 31.96 -44.13
C ILE A 213 -2.90 30.91 -44.41
N ASP A 214 -3.42 30.29 -43.33
CA ASP A 214 -4.52 29.32 -43.32
C ASP A 214 -5.23 29.37 -41.95
N LYS A 215 -6.35 28.65 -41.74
CA LYS A 215 -7.19 28.74 -40.50
C LYS A 215 -6.42 28.61 -39.17
N ASN A 216 -5.23 28.01 -39.16
CA ASN A 216 -4.46 27.69 -37.94
C ASN A 216 -2.98 28.12 -37.96
N VAL A 217 -2.47 28.83 -38.99
CA VAL A 217 -1.02 29.16 -39.09
C VAL A 217 -0.81 30.66 -39.33
N SER A 218 -0.13 31.31 -38.39
CA SER A 218 0.24 32.74 -38.46
C SER A 218 1.63 32.93 -39.09
N GLN A 219 1.79 33.98 -39.92
CA GLN A 219 3.06 34.45 -40.45
C GLN A 219 4.05 34.88 -39.35
N LEU A 220 3.56 35.19 -38.14
CA LEU A 220 4.38 35.61 -37.00
C LEU A 220 4.75 34.46 -36.05
N GLU A 221 4.42 33.22 -36.40
CA GLU A 221 4.72 32.05 -35.57
C GLU A 221 6.23 31.86 -35.36
N ALA A 222 7.06 32.15 -36.36
CA ALA A 222 8.51 32.10 -36.23
C ALA A 222 9.04 33.14 -35.23
N THR A 223 8.50 34.37 -35.26
CA THR A 223 8.84 35.43 -34.30
C THR A 223 8.43 35.04 -32.88
N ARG A 224 7.24 34.43 -32.73
CA ARG A 224 6.74 33.92 -31.45
C ARG A 224 7.70 32.90 -30.83
N ARG A 225 8.12 31.91 -31.63
CA ARG A 225 9.09 30.89 -31.22
C ARG A 225 10.44 31.51 -30.87
N SER A 226 10.93 32.46 -31.66
CA SER A 226 12.20 33.15 -31.40
C SER A 226 12.22 33.84 -30.02
N ILE A 227 11.10 34.41 -29.58
CA ILE A 227 10.98 35.03 -28.25
C ILE A 227 10.98 33.97 -27.14
N TYR A 228 10.21 32.88 -27.31
CA TYR A 228 10.23 31.79 -26.34
C TYR A 228 11.62 31.15 -26.22
N GLN A 229 12.28 30.88 -27.35
CA GLN A 229 13.64 30.33 -27.39
C GLN A 229 14.71 31.23 -26.78
N PHE A 230 14.44 32.54 -26.66
CA PHE A 230 15.33 33.48 -25.98
C PHE A 230 15.04 33.59 -24.47
N SER A 231 13.84 33.20 -24.05
CA SER A 231 13.39 33.28 -22.66
C SER A 231 13.76 32.02 -21.89
N ASP A 232 13.99 32.16 -20.59
CA ASP A 232 14.27 31.05 -19.68
C ASP A 232 13.00 30.54 -18.99
N ALA A 233 12.01 31.41 -18.80
CA ALA A 233 10.78 31.12 -18.10
C ALA A 233 9.61 32.00 -18.57
N ILE A 234 8.41 31.70 -18.06
CA ILE A 234 7.17 32.37 -18.43
C ILE A 234 6.51 33.00 -17.21
N PHE A 235 6.04 34.25 -17.31
CA PHE A 235 5.11 34.81 -16.33
C PHE A 235 3.67 34.49 -16.74
N SER A 236 3.09 33.49 -16.08
CA SER A 236 1.68 33.12 -16.23
C SER A 236 1.19 32.29 -15.04
N SER A 237 0.00 32.60 -14.54
CA SER A 237 -0.72 31.77 -13.57
C SER A 237 -1.81 30.91 -14.20
N ASN A 238 -1.95 30.92 -15.53
CA ASN A 238 -2.96 30.15 -16.23
C ASN A 238 -2.61 28.65 -16.22
N PRO A 239 -3.48 27.75 -15.71
CA PRO A 239 -3.21 26.31 -15.69
C PRO A 239 -2.84 25.71 -17.06
N SER A 240 -3.43 26.21 -18.14
CA SER A 240 -3.13 25.73 -19.50
C SER A 240 -1.72 26.10 -19.97
N ASP A 241 -1.23 27.28 -19.60
CA ASP A 241 0.13 27.70 -19.89
C ASP A 241 1.12 26.86 -19.09
N ILE A 242 0.86 26.66 -17.79
CA ILE A 242 1.70 25.85 -16.89
C ILE A 242 1.87 24.43 -17.45
N LEU A 243 0.78 23.78 -17.87
CA LEU A 243 0.84 22.45 -18.48
C LEU A 243 1.57 22.44 -19.82
N TYR A 244 1.33 23.43 -20.69
CA TYR A 244 1.96 23.50 -22.01
C TYR A 244 3.49 23.66 -21.90
N PHE A 245 3.97 24.67 -21.19
CA PHE A 245 5.41 24.97 -21.11
C PHE A 245 6.20 23.92 -20.33
N SER A 246 5.52 23.14 -19.48
CA SER A 246 6.13 22.03 -18.77
C SER A 246 6.05 20.69 -19.52
N GLY A 247 5.48 20.68 -20.72
CA GLY A 247 5.40 19.52 -21.60
C GLY A 247 4.36 18.46 -21.18
N LEU A 248 3.36 18.88 -20.39
CA LEU A 248 2.21 18.07 -19.97
C LEU A 248 0.90 18.52 -20.66
N GLY A 249 0.98 19.45 -21.60
CA GLY A 249 -0.15 20.01 -22.34
C GLY A 249 -0.51 19.23 -23.60
N VAL A 250 -1.10 19.93 -24.57
CA VAL A 250 -1.57 19.33 -25.84
C VAL A 250 -0.44 18.83 -26.75
N ASP A 251 0.72 19.48 -26.68
CA ASP A 251 1.90 19.12 -27.46
C ASP A 251 2.79 18.15 -26.67
N SER A 252 3.46 17.23 -27.37
CA SER A 252 4.44 16.34 -26.73
C SER A 252 5.64 17.15 -26.19
N LYS A 253 6.29 16.64 -25.13
CA LYS A 253 7.52 17.23 -24.55
C LYS A 253 8.56 17.62 -25.62
N LYS A 254 8.77 16.74 -26.61
CA LYS A 254 9.69 16.98 -27.73
C LYS A 254 9.28 18.19 -28.56
N THR A 255 7.99 18.32 -28.89
CA THR A 255 7.45 19.43 -29.67
C THR A 255 7.59 20.76 -28.93
N VAL A 256 7.35 20.77 -27.61
CA VAL A 256 7.53 21.97 -26.78
C VAL A 256 8.99 22.40 -26.78
N ILE A 257 9.93 21.47 -26.60
CA ILE A 257 11.37 21.76 -26.66
C ILE A 257 11.76 22.31 -28.05
N GLU A 258 11.24 21.75 -29.14
CA GLU A 258 11.50 22.29 -30.48
C GLU A 258 10.99 23.73 -30.65
N LYS A 259 9.83 24.06 -30.08
CA LYS A 259 9.20 25.39 -30.17
C LYS A 259 9.83 26.43 -29.23
N CYS A 260 10.27 26.01 -28.05
CA CYS A 260 10.68 26.89 -26.96
C CYS A 260 12.16 26.75 -26.56
N ALA A 261 12.93 25.88 -27.22
CA ALA A 261 14.30 25.44 -26.85
C ALA A 261 14.41 24.60 -25.57
N SER A 262 13.51 24.77 -24.60
CA SER A 262 13.48 24.01 -23.35
C SER A 262 12.05 23.84 -22.82
N LEU A 263 11.89 22.99 -21.80
CA LEU A 263 10.73 23.08 -20.91
C LEU A 263 10.96 24.26 -19.97
N MET A 264 9.92 25.08 -19.75
CA MET A 264 10.05 26.33 -19.01
C MET A 264 9.16 26.33 -17.78
N PRO A 265 9.63 26.82 -16.62
CA PRO A 265 8.77 27.06 -15.48
C PRO A 265 7.87 28.26 -15.74
N CYS A 266 6.67 28.21 -15.18
CA CYS A 266 5.78 29.35 -15.11
C CYS A 266 5.88 29.95 -13.71
N PHE A 267 6.24 31.22 -13.62
CA PHE A 267 6.26 31.98 -12.37
C PHE A 267 5.02 32.86 -12.26
N HIS A 268 4.75 33.28 -11.02
CA HIS A 268 3.72 34.27 -10.73
C HIS A 268 4.20 35.20 -9.61
N GLY A 269 3.62 36.40 -9.57
CA GLY A 269 3.78 37.37 -8.50
C GLY A 269 2.49 38.15 -8.33
N SER A 270 2.44 38.99 -7.31
CA SER A 270 1.23 39.78 -7.04
C SER A 270 0.94 40.85 -8.09
N ASP A 271 1.94 41.25 -8.89
CA ASP A 271 1.84 42.33 -9.89
C ASP A 271 1.27 43.60 -9.23
N ALA A 272 1.74 43.85 -8.00
CA ALA A 272 1.12 44.80 -7.10
C ALA A 272 1.44 46.25 -7.51
N HIS A 273 0.43 46.94 -8.05
CA HIS A 273 0.47 48.38 -8.35
C HIS A 273 -0.22 49.25 -7.28
N LYS A 274 -0.87 48.62 -6.29
CA LYS A 274 -1.59 49.25 -5.19
C LYS A 274 -1.42 48.43 -3.90
N ASN A 275 -1.59 49.07 -2.75
CA ASN A 275 -1.29 48.49 -1.43
C ASN A 275 -2.02 47.16 -1.15
N GLU A 276 -3.29 47.04 -1.56
CA GLU A 276 -4.15 45.86 -1.33
C GLU A 276 -3.67 44.59 -2.05
N ASN A 277 -2.87 44.74 -3.11
CA ASN A 277 -2.39 43.63 -3.93
C ASN A 277 -1.08 43.05 -3.40
N ILE A 278 -0.38 43.74 -2.49
CA ILE A 278 0.93 43.29 -1.99
C ILE A 278 0.77 41.92 -1.32
N PHE A 279 1.51 40.93 -1.83
CA PHE A 279 1.45 39.53 -1.39
C PHE A 279 0.05 38.90 -1.49
N ASN A 280 -0.81 39.45 -2.33
CA ASN A 280 -2.18 39.00 -2.53
C ASN A 280 -2.43 38.74 -4.02
N PRO A 281 -1.82 37.68 -4.59
CA PRO A 281 -1.98 37.34 -6.00
C PRO A 281 -3.44 36.95 -6.30
N ALA A 282 -3.86 37.19 -7.54
CA ALA A 282 -5.22 36.91 -8.00
C ALA A 282 -5.60 35.44 -7.74
N GLU A 283 -6.83 35.23 -7.27
CA GLU A 283 -7.37 33.90 -6.92
C GLU A 283 -6.53 33.10 -5.91
N SER A 284 -5.73 33.80 -5.08
CA SER A 284 -4.81 33.16 -4.12
C SER A 284 -3.82 32.19 -4.77
N ARG A 285 -3.45 32.43 -6.04
CA ARG A 285 -2.51 31.60 -6.79
C ARG A 285 -1.06 31.90 -6.40
N PHE A 286 -0.65 31.54 -5.19
CA PHE A 286 0.72 31.77 -4.74
C PHE A 286 1.74 30.97 -5.56
N CYS A 287 2.89 31.58 -5.85
CA CYS A 287 4.02 30.91 -6.50
C CYS A 287 4.91 30.24 -5.44
N TRP A 288 4.80 28.92 -5.35
CA TRP A 288 5.63 28.07 -4.51
C TRP A 288 6.84 27.63 -5.31
N ILE A 289 8.04 27.86 -4.77
CA ILE A 289 9.30 27.41 -5.34
C ILE A 289 10.01 26.50 -4.33
N LYS A 290 10.40 25.30 -4.77
CA LYS A 290 11.19 24.33 -3.99
C LYS A 290 12.67 24.52 -4.29
N ALA A 291 13.29 25.42 -3.54
CA ALA A 291 14.70 25.73 -3.63
C ALA A 291 15.16 26.51 -2.41
N ASP A 292 16.48 26.57 -2.22
CA ASP A 292 17.06 27.57 -1.32
C ASP A 292 16.80 28.98 -1.86
N PRO A 293 16.38 29.95 -1.02
CA PRO A 293 16.24 31.38 -1.34
C PRO A 293 17.53 32.05 -1.82
N THR A 294 18.03 31.64 -2.98
CA THR A 294 19.26 32.09 -3.64
C THR A 294 19.00 32.20 -5.14
N PHE A 295 19.85 32.95 -5.86
CA PHE A 295 19.75 33.00 -7.32
C PHE A 295 20.04 31.64 -7.97
N GLU A 296 20.97 30.85 -7.43
CA GLU A 296 21.24 29.48 -7.89
C GLU A 296 20.04 28.55 -7.66
N GLY A 297 19.34 28.70 -6.52
CA GLY A 297 18.09 27.98 -6.25
C GLY A 297 16.99 28.32 -7.24
N LEU A 298 16.84 29.60 -7.62
CA LEU A 298 15.91 30.00 -8.68
C LEU A 298 16.28 29.36 -10.02
N LYS A 299 17.57 29.31 -10.37
CA LYS A 299 18.04 28.62 -11.59
C LYS A 299 17.73 27.13 -11.60
N GLN A 300 17.66 26.46 -10.44
CA GLN A 300 17.27 25.04 -10.40
C GLN A 300 15.87 24.78 -10.98
N THR A 301 14.96 25.74 -10.84
CA THR A 301 13.60 25.62 -11.39
C THR A 301 13.56 25.51 -12.92
N LEU A 302 14.61 25.97 -13.62
CA LEU A 302 14.72 25.90 -15.07
C LEU A 302 14.96 24.47 -15.55
N TYR A 303 15.60 23.62 -14.72
CA TYR A 303 15.88 22.23 -15.05
C TYR A 303 14.70 21.31 -14.70
N GLU A 304 13.99 21.59 -13.61
CA GLU A 304 12.88 20.76 -13.09
C GLU A 304 11.60 21.61 -12.88
N PRO A 305 11.00 22.16 -13.95
CA PRO A 305 9.94 23.16 -13.83
C PRO A 305 8.68 22.63 -13.15
N ASN A 306 8.33 21.35 -13.40
CA ASN A 306 7.15 20.72 -12.81
C ASN A 306 7.31 20.36 -11.34
N ASP A 307 8.52 19.96 -10.94
CA ASP A 307 8.79 19.40 -9.61
C ASP A 307 9.25 20.47 -8.62
N ARG A 308 9.69 21.65 -9.11
CA ARG A 308 10.16 22.76 -8.28
C ARG A 308 9.32 24.03 -8.32
N VAL A 309 8.32 24.14 -9.20
CA VAL A 309 7.41 25.30 -9.24
C VAL A 309 5.94 24.86 -9.23
N LYS A 310 5.15 25.41 -8.32
CA LYS A 310 3.70 25.20 -8.23
C LYS A 310 2.98 26.52 -7.99
N ILE A 311 1.93 26.77 -8.75
CA ILE A 311 1.09 27.96 -8.61
C ILE A 311 -0.27 27.52 -8.06
N GLN A 312 -0.49 27.73 -6.76
CA GLN A 312 -1.67 27.25 -6.04
C GLN A 312 -1.79 27.90 -4.65
N ALA A 313 -2.95 27.76 -4.01
CA ALA A 313 -3.20 28.35 -2.70
C ALA A 313 -2.42 27.68 -1.55
N LEU A 314 -2.41 26.35 -1.50
CA LEU A 314 -1.83 25.56 -0.42
C LEU A 314 -0.40 25.09 -0.74
N LYS A 315 0.41 24.84 0.30
CA LYS A 315 1.76 24.27 0.14
C LYS A 315 1.67 22.92 -0.62
N PRO A 316 2.52 22.66 -1.62
CA PRO A 316 2.59 21.35 -2.28
C PRO A 316 3.15 20.25 -1.36
N ASP A 317 2.97 18.98 -1.76
CA ASP A 317 3.56 17.78 -1.16
C ASP A 317 3.33 17.60 0.36
N VAL A 318 2.16 18.01 0.86
CA VAL A 318 1.79 17.87 2.28
C VAL A 318 1.72 16.40 2.68
N LYS A 319 2.44 16.02 3.73
CA LYS A 319 2.48 14.66 4.30
C LYS A 319 2.11 14.67 5.78
N ASN A 320 1.70 13.53 6.31
CA ASN A 320 1.41 13.37 7.73
C ASN A 320 2.69 13.43 8.58
N GLU A 321 2.75 14.33 9.55
CA GLU A 321 3.96 14.61 10.34
C GLU A 321 4.44 13.40 11.16
N ARG A 322 3.55 12.49 11.56
CA ARG A 322 3.91 11.25 12.27
C ARG A 322 4.76 10.28 11.43
N TYR A 323 4.85 10.53 10.11
CA TYR A 323 5.55 9.70 9.15
C TYR A 323 6.79 10.38 8.57
N ILE A 324 7.18 11.54 9.12
CA ILE A 324 8.34 12.29 8.63
C ILE A 324 9.40 12.33 9.71
N ILE A 325 10.57 11.77 9.39
CA ILE A 325 11.77 11.92 10.21
C ILE A 325 12.33 13.31 9.95
N SER A 326 12.47 14.10 11.01
CA SER A 326 12.90 15.50 10.91
C SER A 326 14.39 15.68 11.22
N GLU A 327 14.95 14.91 12.14
CA GLU A 327 16.32 15.06 12.61
C GLU A 327 16.91 13.73 13.06
N LEU A 328 18.20 13.54 12.76
CA LEU A 328 19.04 12.44 13.21
C LEU A 328 20.18 13.00 14.06
N GLU A 329 20.47 12.36 15.18
CA GLU A 329 21.50 12.81 16.12
C GLU A 329 22.26 11.60 16.69
N PHE A 330 23.56 11.52 16.41
CA PHE A 330 24.45 10.62 17.15
C PHE A 330 24.66 11.20 18.55
N ILE A 331 24.64 10.35 19.57
CA ILE A 331 24.95 10.72 20.94
C ILE A 331 26.14 9.84 21.37
N ASP A 332 27.33 10.41 21.26
CA ASP A 332 28.59 9.77 21.62
C ASP A 332 29.35 10.63 22.64
N THR A 333 29.94 9.96 23.62
CA THR A 333 30.83 10.58 24.62
C THR A 333 32.31 10.37 24.28
N GLY A 334 32.59 9.51 23.29
CA GLY A 334 33.90 9.33 22.68
C GLY A 334 34.14 10.26 21.49
N ASN A 335 35.13 9.88 20.68
CA ASN A 335 35.51 10.59 19.45
C ASN A 335 35.06 9.83 18.19
N LEU A 336 34.10 8.90 18.30
CA LEU A 336 33.64 8.10 17.16
C LEU A 336 32.70 8.92 16.28
N PHE A 337 31.73 9.59 16.90
CA PHE A 337 30.81 10.51 16.25
C PHE A 337 30.82 11.85 16.96
N GLY A 338 30.66 12.92 16.20
CA GLY A 338 30.25 14.17 16.81
C GLY A 338 28.80 14.07 17.20
N ASN A 339 28.39 14.76 18.27
CA ASN A 339 26.97 14.97 18.60
C ASN A 339 26.31 15.88 17.55
N GLN A 340 26.44 15.47 16.28
CA GLN A 340 26.08 16.18 15.07
C GLN A 340 24.61 15.93 14.80
N LYS A 341 23.89 17.02 14.60
CA LYS A 341 22.48 17.01 14.22
C LYS A 341 22.39 17.11 12.70
N ILE A 342 21.78 16.10 12.09
CA ILE A 342 21.54 16.03 10.65
C ILE A 342 20.05 16.28 10.44
N LEU A 343 19.70 17.40 9.80
CA LEU A 343 18.32 17.74 9.49
C LEU A 343 17.91 17.11 8.16
N LEU A 344 16.73 16.50 8.13
CA LEU A 344 16.22 15.81 6.94
C LEU A 344 15.14 16.63 6.22
N ASN A 345 15.06 16.47 4.91
CA ASN A 345 13.95 16.95 4.09
C ASN A 345 12.77 15.99 4.16
N GLU A 346 11.54 16.50 3.98
CA GLU A 346 10.32 15.68 3.99
C GLU A 346 10.10 14.86 2.70
N ASN A 347 10.85 15.16 1.63
CA ASN A 347 10.85 14.45 0.35
C ASN A 347 12.04 13.48 0.27
N LEU A 348 13.04 13.73 -0.58
CA LEU A 348 14.18 12.85 -0.80
C LEU A 348 15.44 13.34 -0.07
N ASN A 349 16.09 12.42 0.65
CA ASN A 349 17.39 12.60 1.27
C ASN A 349 18.37 11.59 0.68
N ALA A 350 19.47 12.05 0.08
CA ALA A 350 20.52 11.17 -0.42
C ALA A 350 21.77 11.26 0.46
N ILE A 351 22.28 10.11 0.90
CA ILE A 351 23.51 9.99 1.68
C ILE A 351 24.62 9.53 0.73
N ILE A 352 25.64 10.37 0.56
CA ILE A 352 26.78 10.16 -0.33
C ILE A 352 28.09 10.21 0.46
N GLY A 353 29.20 9.75 -0.13
CA GLY A 353 30.50 9.66 0.54
C GLY A 353 31.38 8.55 -0.01
N GLY A 354 32.68 8.62 0.29
CA GLY A 354 33.65 7.59 -0.12
C GLY A 354 33.40 6.21 0.51
N LYS A 355 34.16 5.19 0.08
CA LYS A 355 34.08 3.86 0.69
C LYS A 355 34.41 3.95 2.20
N SER A 356 33.65 3.22 3.01
CA SER A 356 33.76 3.22 4.48
C SER A 356 33.42 4.53 5.19
N SER A 357 32.90 5.56 4.50
CA SER A 357 32.66 6.88 5.11
C SER A 357 31.53 6.97 6.14
N GLY A 358 30.85 5.87 6.47
CA GLY A 358 29.75 5.83 7.44
C GLY A 358 28.33 5.96 6.85
N LYS A 359 28.17 5.93 5.51
CA LYS A 359 26.85 6.08 4.87
C LYS A 359 25.82 5.02 5.29
N SER A 360 26.16 3.75 5.08
CA SER A 360 25.30 2.60 5.43
C SER A 360 25.10 2.49 6.93
N LEU A 361 26.10 2.92 7.73
CA LEU A 361 25.99 2.99 9.17
C LEU A 361 24.93 4.00 9.62
N LEU A 362 24.93 5.22 9.06
CA LEU A 362 23.91 6.23 9.37
C LEU A 362 22.49 5.70 9.07
N LEU A 363 22.31 5.07 7.90
CA LEU A 363 21.02 4.51 7.51
C LEU A 363 20.61 3.33 8.39
N TYR A 364 21.55 2.43 8.70
CA TYR A 364 21.34 1.27 9.56
C TYR A 364 20.98 1.68 11.00
N SER A 365 21.72 2.64 11.59
CA SER A 365 21.40 3.18 12.92
C SER A 365 20.02 3.82 12.94
N THR A 366 19.64 4.54 11.88
CA THR A 366 18.29 5.09 11.74
C THR A 366 17.24 3.98 11.71
N ALA A 367 17.44 2.94 10.89
CA ALA A 367 16.49 1.85 10.77
C ALA A 367 16.34 1.07 12.09
N ARG A 368 17.46 0.74 12.74
CA ARG A 368 17.50 -0.04 13.97
C ARG A 368 16.92 0.74 15.16
N SER A 369 17.09 2.05 15.19
CA SER A 369 16.43 2.91 16.19
C SER A 369 14.90 2.90 16.05
N ILE A 370 14.36 2.73 14.84
CA ILE A 370 12.90 2.83 14.60
C ILE A 370 12.21 1.46 14.67
N ASP A 371 12.67 0.49 13.88
CA ASP A 371 12.05 -0.85 13.76
C ASP A 371 13.14 -1.94 13.83
N PRO A 372 13.64 -2.26 15.04
CA PRO A 372 14.69 -3.26 15.22
C PRO A 372 14.24 -4.65 14.76
N GLU A 373 12.95 -4.97 14.85
CA GLU A 373 12.41 -6.27 14.42
C GLU A 373 12.55 -6.45 12.90
N GLN A 374 12.28 -5.40 12.11
CA GLN A 374 12.49 -5.43 10.67
C GLN A 374 13.98 -5.59 10.32
N VAL A 375 14.87 -4.84 11.01
CA VAL A 375 16.31 -4.92 10.79
C VAL A 375 16.84 -6.31 11.12
N ASP A 376 16.52 -6.86 12.29
CA ASP A 376 16.98 -8.19 12.70
C ASP A 376 16.48 -9.30 11.73
N LYS A 377 15.28 -9.15 11.14
CA LYS A 377 14.80 -10.06 10.09
C LYS A 377 15.62 -9.97 8.81
N ALA A 378 16.04 -8.77 8.42
CA ALA A 378 16.86 -8.56 7.23
C ALA A 378 18.30 -9.03 7.46
N ASP A 379 18.89 -8.70 8.61
CA ASP A 379 20.23 -9.11 9.04
C ASP A 379 20.37 -10.65 9.05
N LYS A 380 19.40 -11.37 9.62
CA LYS A 380 19.35 -12.84 9.60
C LYS A 380 19.28 -13.42 8.19
N ARG A 381 18.63 -12.75 7.24
CA ARG A 381 18.53 -13.21 5.84
C ARG A 381 19.84 -13.02 5.09
N LEU A 382 20.57 -11.95 5.42
CA LEU A 382 21.82 -11.58 4.78
C LEU A 382 23.07 -12.14 5.48
N ASP A 383 22.89 -12.90 6.57
CA ASP A 383 24.00 -13.37 7.43
C ASP A 383 24.90 -12.20 7.89
N PHE A 384 24.25 -11.08 8.23
CA PHE A 384 24.93 -9.86 8.66
C PHE A 384 24.84 -9.69 10.18
N ASP A 385 26.01 -9.53 10.80
CA ASP A 385 26.21 -9.51 12.25
C ASP A 385 26.07 -8.10 12.87
N GLY A 386 25.64 -7.12 12.08
CA GLY A 386 25.59 -5.71 12.46
C GLY A 386 26.97 -5.02 12.49
N TYR A 387 26.98 -3.71 12.75
CA TYR A 387 28.21 -2.93 12.89
C TYR A 387 28.71 -2.96 14.34
N LYS A 388 29.93 -3.45 14.57
CA LYS A 388 30.55 -3.58 15.90
C LYS A 388 31.63 -2.50 16.12
N PHE A 389 31.51 -1.75 17.21
CA PHE A 389 32.48 -0.71 17.62
C PHE A 389 33.03 -0.98 19.02
N LYS A 390 34.19 -0.39 19.34
CA LYS A 390 34.83 -0.53 20.68
C LYS A 390 34.15 0.34 21.75
N SER A 391 33.51 1.44 21.35
CA SER A 391 32.77 2.34 22.21
C SER A 391 31.28 2.25 21.87
N GLU A 392 30.44 2.25 22.91
CA GLU A 392 28.98 2.33 22.76
C GLU A 392 28.56 3.77 22.44
N TYR A 393 27.57 3.91 21.56
CA TYR A 393 26.94 5.18 21.22
C TYR A 393 25.41 5.01 21.22
N ASP A 394 24.66 6.08 21.45
CA ASP A 394 23.21 6.10 21.23
C ASP A 394 22.90 6.85 19.92
N PHE A 395 21.73 6.58 19.34
CA PHE A 395 21.29 7.24 18.10
C PHE A 395 19.83 7.65 18.21
N LYS A 396 19.59 8.94 18.10
CA LYS A 396 18.30 9.56 18.30
C LYS A 396 17.69 9.98 16.96
N VAL A 397 16.47 9.53 16.73
CA VAL A 397 15.63 9.87 15.58
C VAL A 397 14.48 10.73 16.08
N THR A 398 14.34 11.95 15.57
CA THR A 398 13.27 12.87 15.95
C THR A 398 12.28 13.03 14.81
N TRP A 399 11.02 12.74 15.06
CA TRP A 399 9.92 12.86 14.10
C TRP A 399 9.38 14.30 14.04
N LYS A 400 8.73 14.66 12.94
CA LYS A 400 8.24 16.04 12.72
C LYS A 400 7.14 16.45 13.71
N ASN A 401 6.37 15.49 14.21
CA ASN A 401 5.39 15.70 15.29
C ASN A 401 6.02 15.84 16.69
N GLY A 402 7.34 15.70 16.82
CA GLY A 402 8.09 15.82 18.07
C GLY A 402 8.39 14.50 18.78
N ASP A 403 7.89 13.37 18.28
CA ASP A 403 8.18 12.06 18.86
C ASP A 403 9.65 11.66 18.64
N VAL A 404 10.17 10.76 19.48
CA VAL A 404 11.59 10.39 19.48
C VAL A 404 11.77 8.89 19.63
N ASP A 405 12.57 8.31 18.73
CA ASP A 405 13.07 6.93 18.81
C ASP A 405 14.58 6.91 19.10
N ARG A 406 15.04 5.98 19.94
CA ARG A 406 16.45 5.83 20.31
C ARG A 406 17.00 4.44 20.11
N LEU A 407 18.27 4.32 19.73
CA LEU A 407 18.92 3.02 19.52
C LEU A 407 18.99 2.19 20.80
N ASN A 408 19.30 2.84 21.92
CA ASN A 408 19.42 2.16 23.21
C ASN A 408 18.08 1.91 23.92
N ASP A 409 16.95 2.35 23.34
CA ASP A 409 15.63 2.01 23.87
C ASP A 409 15.14 0.68 23.26
N ASN A 410 15.19 -0.37 24.07
CA ASN A 410 14.80 -1.72 23.69
C ASN A 410 13.36 -2.06 24.07
N GLN A 411 12.55 -1.13 24.61
CA GLN A 411 11.17 -1.42 24.98
C GLN A 411 10.26 -1.39 23.74
N PRO A 412 9.65 -2.52 23.33
CA PRO A 412 8.82 -2.55 22.12
C PRO A 412 7.60 -1.62 22.19
N SER A 413 7.08 -1.37 23.41
CA SER A 413 5.97 -0.45 23.66
C SER A 413 6.29 1.02 23.33
N HIS A 414 7.58 1.38 23.25
CA HIS A 414 8.01 2.73 22.88
C HIS A 414 8.31 2.86 21.38
N LYS A 415 8.44 1.73 20.65
CA LYS A 415 8.70 1.68 19.20
C LYS A 415 7.40 1.67 18.39
N LEU A 416 6.71 2.82 18.39
CA LEU A 416 5.39 2.95 17.75
C LEU A 416 5.46 3.28 16.25
N HIS A 417 6.62 3.72 15.77
CA HIS A 417 6.81 4.07 14.36
C HIS A 417 7.15 2.85 13.49
N LYS A 418 6.91 3.01 12.19
CA LYS A 418 7.19 1.99 11.16
C LYS A 418 8.00 2.58 10.02
N ILE A 419 8.83 1.74 9.42
CA ILE A 419 9.62 2.06 8.23
C ILE A 419 9.65 0.85 7.27
N THR A 420 10.09 1.10 6.04
CA THR A 420 10.56 0.03 5.14
C THR A 420 12.06 0.20 4.95
N TYR A 421 12.83 -0.73 5.50
CA TYR A 421 14.27 -0.81 5.33
C TYR A 421 14.66 -1.85 4.27
N ILE A 422 15.45 -1.43 3.28
CA ILE A 422 16.03 -2.27 2.23
C ILE A 422 17.56 -2.18 2.37
N PRO A 423 18.22 -3.14 3.02
CA PRO A 423 19.66 -3.16 3.15
C PRO A 423 20.39 -3.43 1.84
N GLN A 424 21.69 -3.17 1.84
CA GLN A 424 22.60 -3.47 0.73
C GLN A 424 22.54 -4.98 0.40
N LEU A 425 22.56 -5.33 -0.88
CA LEU A 425 22.41 -6.71 -1.39
C LEU A 425 21.07 -7.41 -1.07
N TYR A 426 20.13 -6.77 -0.37
CA TYR A 426 18.85 -7.39 0.00
C TYR A 426 18.05 -7.84 -1.22
N ILE A 427 17.99 -6.98 -2.24
CA ILE A 427 17.31 -7.31 -3.50
C ILE A 427 18.00 -8.48 -4.21
N ASN A 428 19.34 -8.59 -4.15
CA ASN A 428 20.06 -9.71 -4.74
C ASN A 428 19.73 -11.01 -4.03
N TYR A 429 19.73 -11.02 -2.70
CA TYR A 429 19.35 -12.18 -1.92
C TYR A 429 17.96 -12.70 -2.33
N LEU A 430 17.01 -11.79 -2.56
CA LEU A 430 15.66 -12.13 -3.03
C LEU A 430 15.65 -12.70 -4.46
N VAL A 431 16.62 -12.31 -5.29
CA VAL A 431 16.72 -12.72 -6.70
C VAL A 431 17.49 -14.04 -6.87
N GLU A 432 18.59 -14.22 -6.13
CA GLU A 432 19.54 -15.34 -6.29
C GLU A 432 19.00 -16.65 -5.72
N LYS A 433 18.10 -16.60 -4.73
CA LYS A 433 17.58 -17.82 -4.09
C LYS A 433 16.73 -18.73 -4.97
N ASN A 434 16.41 -18.33 -6.21
CA ASN A 434 15.82 -19.16 -7.28
C ASN A 434 14.59 -20.04 -6.93
N ASN A 435 14.01 -19.95 -5.72
CA ASN A 435 12.81 -20.68 -5.37
C ASN A 435 11.57 -19.81 -5.59
N LYS A 436 10.65 -20.31 -6.43
CA LYS A 436 9.35 -19.70 -6.72
C LYS A 436 8.55 -19.40 -5.44
N GLU A 437 8.72 -20.20 -4.40
CA GLU A 437 8.00 -20.05 -3.12
C GLU A 437 8.41 -18.81 -2.33
N ASP A 438 9.70 -18.49 -2.30
CA ASP A 438 10.21 -17.28 -1.64
C ASP A 438 9.72 -16.03 -2.37
N LEU A 439 9.70 -16.07 -3.70
CA LEU A 439 9.15 -15.00 -4.54
C LEU A 439 7.64 -14.82 -4.33
N ASN A 440 6.86 -15.90 -4.30
CA ASN A 440 5.42 -15.84 -4.03
C ASN A 440 5.15 -15.27 -2.63
N SER A 441 5.96 -15.66 -1.64
CA SER A 441 5.87 -15.12 -0.28
C SER A 441 6.21 -13.63 -0.22
N LEU A 442 7.24 -13.21 -0.96
CA LEU A 442 7.62 -11.80 -1.09
C LEU A 442 6.50 -10.98 -1.72
N ILE A 443 6.00 -11.40 -2.88
CA ILE A 443 4.92 -10.70 -3.59
C ILE A 443 3.67 -10.65 -2.71
N LYS A 444 3.28 -11.76 -2.07
CA LYS A 444 2.17 -11.77 -1.11
C LYS A 444 2.34 -10.73 -0.01
N ASN A 445 3.51 -10.66 0.61
CA ASN A 445 3.80 -9.67 1.66
C ASN A 445 3.76 -8.24 1.14
N ILE A 446 4.17 -8.01 -0.12
CA ILE A 446 4.08 -6.70 -0.78
C ILE A 446 2.61 -6.33 -1.04
N ILE A 447 1.79 -7.23 -1.57
CA ILE A 447 0.36 -6.93 -1.85
C ILE A 447 -0.43 -6.70 -0.54
N LEU A 448 -0.11 -7.44 0.53
CA LEU A 448 -0.72 -7.26 1.85
C LEU A 448 -0.36 -5.93 2.53
N GLN A 449 0.53 -5.13 1.93
CA GLN A 449 0.77 -3.74 2.36
C GLN A 449 -0.43 -2.82 2.07
N ASP A 450 -1.23 -3.14 1.05
CA ASP A 450 -2.47 -2.44 0.79
C ASP A 450 -3.51 -2.82 1.85
N SER A 451 -3.92 -1.84 2.65
CA SER A 451 -4.88 -2.03 3.74
C SER A 451 -6.25 -2.55 3.29
N ALA A 452 -6.73 -2.17 2.10
CA ALA A 452 -8.02 -2.62 1.59
C ALA A 452 -7.94 -4.09 1.15
N PHE A 453 -6.89 -4.43 0.39
CA PHE A 453 -6.64 -5.81 -0.02
C PHE A 453 -6.35 -6.71 1.18
N LYS A 454 -5.59 -6.24 2.18
CA LYS A 454 -5.29 -6.99 3.40
C LYS A 454 -6.57 -7.43 4.12
N LYS A 455 -7.50 -6.50 4.35
CA LYS A 455 -8.80 -6.81 4.98
C LYS A 455 -9.61 -7.83 4.18
N PHE A 456 -9.64 -7.68 2.85
CA PHE A 456 -10.30 -8.64 1.97
C PHE A 456 -9.65 -10.03 2.06
N PHE A 457 -8.32 -10.10 1.98
CA PHE A 457 -7.55 -11.33 2.02
C PHE A 457 -7.71 -12.05 3.36
N GLU A 458 -7.64 -11.33 4.48
CA GLU A 458 -7.84 -11.87 5.84
C GLU A 458 -9.27 -12.44 5.97
N SER A 459 -10.30 -11.68 5.61
CA SER A 459 -11.69 -12.15 5.63
C SER A 459 -11.92 -13.44 4.82
N ARG A 460 -11.30 -13.54 3.64
CA ARG A 460 -11.37 -14.76 2.81
C ARG A 460 -10.60 -15.92 3.42
N THR A 461 -9.44 -15.65 4.00
CA THR A 461 -8.62 -16.66 4.69
C THR A 461 -9.37 -17.22 5.90
N ASP A 462 -10.05 -16.38 6.68
CA ASP A 462 -10.87 -16.83 7.81
C ASP A 462 -12.03 -17.72 7.35
N SER A 463 -12.72 -17.32 6.28
CA SER A 463 -13.79 -18.12 5.66
C SER A 463 -13.29 -19.48 5.14
N ILE A 464 -12.04 -19.53 4.64
CA ILE A 464 -11.39 -20.77 4.20
C ILE A 464 -11.09 -21.67 5.40
N LEU A 465 -10.55 -21.11 6.49
CA LEU A 465 -10.26 -21.84 7.73
C LEU A 465 -11.54 -22.44 8.33
N GLU A 466 -12.61 -21.65 8.45
CA GLU A 466 -13.92 -22.12 8.90
C GLU A 466 -14.46 -23.26 8.03
N THR A 467 -14.39 -23.09 6.70
CA THR A 467 -14.86 -24.11 5.75
C THR A 467 -14.03 -25.39 5.87
N THR A 468 -12.71 -25.28 6.04
CA THR A 468 -11.81 -26.44 6.24
C THR A 468 -12.12 -27.17 7.55
N SER A 469 -12.34 -26.45 8.66
CA SER A 469 -12.75 -27.05 9.93
C SER A 469 -14.09 -27.77 9.83
N GLU A 470 -15.06 -27.20 9.11
CA GLU A 470 -16.38 -27.82 8.93
C GLU A 470 -16.31 -29.07 8.04
N ILE A 471 -15.46 -29.08 7.01
CA ILE A 471 -15.19 -30.28 6.19
C ILE A 471 -14.61 -31.40 7.06
N GLU A 472 -13.62 -31.10 7.92
CA GLU A 472 -13.04 -32.08 8.84
C GLU A 472 -14.07 -32.60 9.85
N ARG A 473 -14.93 -31.71 10.39
CA ARG A 473 -16.04 -32.10 11.28
C ARG A 473 -16.98 -33.10 10.60
N LEU A 474 -17.45 -32.77 9.39
CA LEU A 474 -18.33 -33.63 8.61
C LEU A 474 -17.65 -34.93 8.18
N LEU A 475 -16.35 -34.93 7.90
CA LEU A 475 -15.62 -36.17 7.61
C LEU A 475 -15.59 -37.09 8.84
N ASN A 476 -15.33 -36.54 10.03
CA ASN A 476 -15.36 -37.34 11.26
C ASN A 476 -16.77 -37.88 11.54
N GLU A 477 -17.80 -37.07 11.33
CA GLU A 477 -19.21 -37.48 11.43
C GLU A 477 -19.53 -38.62 10.42
N PHE A 478 -19.08 -38.48 9.17
CA PHE A 478 -19.21 -39.49 8.13
C PHE A 478 -18.61 -40.83 8.55
N LEU A 479 -17.39 -40.81 9.12
CA LEU A 479 -16.70 -42.02 9.59
C LEU A 479 -17.45 -42.67 10.77
N GLN A 480 -17.97 -41.88 11.71
CA GLN A 480 -18.75 -42.37 12.84
C GLN A 480 -20.09 -42.99 12.41
N VAL A 481 -20.84 -42.33 11.52
CA VAL A 481 -22.10 -42.83 10.96
C VAL A 481 -21.85 -44.14 10.21
N ARG A 482 -20.77 -44.21 9.44
CA ARG A 482 -20.36 -45.44 8.73
C ARG A 482 -20.03 -46.57 9.71
N GLN A 483 -19.29 -46.30 10.78
CA GLN A 483 -18.96 -47.31 11.78
C GLN A 483 -20.23 -47.85 12.46
N LYS A 484 -21.09 -46.96 12.97
CA LYS A 484 -22.38 -47.33 13.58
C LYS A 484 -23.26 -48.12 12.61
N GLY A 485 -23.35 -47.66 11.36
CA GLY A 485 -24.09 -48.35 10.30
C GLY A 485 -23.56 -49.76 10.03
N ASN A 486 -22.24 -49.95 10.02
CA ASN A 486 -21.61 -51.26 9.88
C ASN A 486 -21.89 -52.16 11.10
N GLU A 487 -21.78 -51.65 12.32
CA GLU A 487 -22.11 -52.40 13.55
C GLU A 487 -23.58 -52.85 13.55
N THR A 488 -24.50 -51.97 13.19
CA THR A 488 -25.93 -52.27 13.07
C THR A 488 -26.19 -53.28 11.95
N PHE A 489 -25.49 -53.17 10.82
CA PHE A 489 -25.55 -54.15 9.73
C PHE A 489 -25.06 -55.53 10.17
N GLN A 490 -23.97 -55.62 10.93
CA GLN A 490 -23.49 -56.90 11.49
C GLN A 490 -24.49 -57.50 12.48
N LYS A 491 -25.10 -56.69 13.36
CA LYS A 491 -26.17 -57.13 14.26
C LYS A 491 -27.38 -57.66 13.48
N SER A 492 -27.78 -56.96 12.41
CA SER A 492 -28.87 -57.42 11.52
C SER A 492 -28.52 -58.75 10.83
N LYS A 493 -27.26 -58.92 10.38
CA LYS A 493 -26.79 -60.17 9.77
C LYS A 493 -26.79 -61.36 10.75
N GLN A 494 -26.46 -61.12 12.02
CA GLN A 494 -26.51 -62.15 13.07
C GLN A 494 -27.96 -62.54 13.44
N LEU A 495 -28.88 -61.56 13.46
CA LEU A 495 -30.28 -61.79 13.80
C LEU A 495 -31.09 -62.44 12.67
N GLY A 496 -30.78 -62.09 11.41
CA GLY A 496 -31.54 -62.47 10.22
C GLY A 496 -32.50 -61.36 9.76
N THR A 497 -32.81 -61.31 8.46
CA THR A 497 -33.71 -60.31 7.88
C THR A 497 -35.15 -60.51 8.36
N SER A 498 -35.92 -59.42 8.43
CA SER A 498 -37.30 -59.46 8.89
C SER A 498 -38.14 -60.42 8.04
N GLU A 499 -37.89 -60.46 6.72
CA GLU A 499 -38.55 -61.37 5.79
C GLU A 499 -38.27 -62.86 6.09
N ASN A 500 -37.03 -63.21 6.41
CA ASN A 500 -36.66 -64.60 6.72
C ASN A 500 -37.25 -65.05 8.05
N ILE A 501 -37.21 -64.18 9.06
CA ILE A 501 -37.82 -64.45 10.37
C ILE A 501 -39.35 -64.60 10.21
N LYS A 502 -39.99 -63.77 9.38
CA LYS A 502 -41.43 -63.85 9.09
C LYS A 502 -41.83 -65.19 8.48
N LYS A 503 -41.01 -65.75 7.56
CA LYS A 503 -41.24 -67.09 6.99
C LYS A 503 -41.15 -68.18 8.07
N GLY A 504 -40.19 -68.07 8.99
CA GLY A 504 -40.07 -68.96 10.16
C GLY A 504 -41.27 -68.86 11.11
N LEU A 505 -41.72 -67.64 11.41
CA LEU A 505 -42.91 -67.38 12.22
C LEU A 505 -44.15 -68.04 11.64
N THR A 506 -44.37 -67.91 10.33
CA THR A 506 -45.53 -68.51 9.65
C THR A 506 -45.54 -70.03 9.82
N LYS A 507 -44.36 -70.67 9.84
CA LYS A 507 -44.23 -72.12 10.05
C LYS A 507 -44.52 -72.52 11.50
N ILE A 508 -43.98 -71.79 12.48
CA ILE A 508 -44.24 -72.03 13.90
C ILE A 508 -45.73 -71.83 14.23
N GLU A 509 -46.37 -70.80 13.64
CA GLU A 509 -47.81 -70.55 13.79
C GLU A 509 -48.65 -71.71 13.21
N ASN A 510 -48.27 -72.24 12.05
CA ASN A 510 -48.91 -73.43 11.46
C ASN A 510 -48.69 -74.71 12.29
N ASP A 511 -47.49 -74.91 12.86
CA ASP A 511 -47.16 -76.08 13.69
C ASP A 511 -47.92 -76.05 15.04
N ILE A 512 -48.11 -74.85 15.62
CA ILE A 512 -48.99 -74.64 16.79
C ILE A 512 -50.44 -74.97 16.44
N GLU A 513 -50.92 -74.58 15.25
CA GLU A 513 -52.26 -74.88 14.78
C GLU A 513 -52.48 -76.39 14.50
N LEU A 514 -51.43 -77.12 14.07
CA LEU A 514 -51.48 -78.57 13.91
C LEU A 514 -51.46 -79.32 15.25
N GLY A 515 -50.63 -78.91 16.21
CA GLY A 515 -50.61 -79.46 17.58
C GLY A 515 -51.89 -79.21 18.38
N ARG A 516 -52.68 -78.22 17.95
CA ARG A 516 -53.99 -77.84 18.51
C ARG A 516 -55.08 -78.90 18.32
N LYS A 517 -55.04 -79.69 17.23
CA LYS A 517 -56.05 -80.74 16.93
C LYS A 517 -56.00 -81.93 17.91
N SER A 518 -55.02 -81.96 18.80
CA SER A 518 -54.81 -82.99 19.82
C SER A 518 -54.98 -82.49 21.28
N SER A 519 -55.64 -81.36 21.53
CA SER A 519 -55.75 -80.75 22.89
C SER A 519 -57.14 -80.83 23.52
N ASN A 520 -57.22 -80.78 24.86
CA ASN A 520 -58.45 -80.85 25.69
C ASN A 520 -59.00 -79.45 26.12
N LEU A 521 -58.64 -78.35 25.43
CA LEU A 521 -59.18 -77.01 25.71
C LEU A 521 -60.50 -76.77 24.94
N THR A 522 -61.46 -76.08 25.53
CA THR A 522 -62.69 -75.64 24.83
C THR A 522 -62.39 -74.48 23.87
N GLU A 523 -63.18 -74.30 22.80
CA GLU A 523 -62.96 -73.21 21.82
C GLU A 523 -62.96 -71.81 22.45
N GLU A 524 -63.76 -71.58 23.50
CA GLU A 524 -63.90 -70.29 24.17
C GLU A 524 -62.67 -69.94 25.02
N GLU A 525 -62.14 -70.90 25.80
CA GLU A 525 -60.95 -70.70 26.63
C GLU A 525 -59.69 -70.41 25.79
N PHE A 526 -59.59 -71.00 24.60
CA PHE A 526 -58.49 -70.75 23.68
C PHE A 526 -58.55 -69.36 23.03
N ARG A 527 -59.76 -68.86 22.70
CA ARG A 527 -59.94 -67.50 22.21
C ARG A 527 -59.52 -66.48 23.27
N GLU A 528 -59.86 -66.74 24.53
CA GLU A 528 -59.51 -65.85 25.64
C GLU A 528 -58.01 -65.86 25.95
N PHE A 529 -57.34 -67.01 25.93
CA PHE A 529 -55.88 -67.09 26.07
C PHE A 529 -55.14 -66.33 24.95
N ASN A 530 -55.56 -66.49 23.69
CA ASN A 530 -54.94 -65.76 22.57
C ASN A 530 -55.19 -64.25 22.65
N ARG A 531 -56.40 -63.85 23.08
CA ARG A 531 -56.73 -62.44 23.29
C ARG A 531 -55.79 -61.82 24.33
N LEU A 532 -55.60 -62.48 25.47
CA LEU A 532 -54.70 -62.03 26.55
C LEU A 532 -53.22 -62.03 26.14
N GLN A 533 -52.79 -63.01 25.33
CA GLN A 533 -51.43 -63.07 24.77
C GLN A 533 -51.17 -61.93 23.78
N LEU A 534 -52.13 -61.67 22.88
CA LEU A 534 -52.04 -60.55 21.92
C LEU A 534 -51.98 -59.22 22.67
N GLU A 535 -52.84 -59.04 23.68
CA GLU A 535 -52.89 -57.83 24.51
C GLU A 535 -51.58 -57.63 25.29
N LYS A 536 -51.01 -58.68 25.87
CA LYS A 536 -49.68 -58.64 26.51
C LYS A 536 -48.59 -58.23 25.51
N SER A 537 -48.59 -58.80 24.30
CA SER A 537 -47.60 -58.48 23.26
C SER A 537 -47.68 -57.02 22.79
N GLU A 538 -48.89 -56.47 22.66
CA GLU A 538 -49.11 -55.06 22.33
C GLU A 538 -48.68 -54.10 23.46
N LEU A 539 -48.91 -54.48 24.72
CA LEU A 539 -48.45 -53.72 25.88
C LEU A 539 -46.92 -53.72 25.99
N GLU A 540 -46.26 -54.86 25.79
CA GLU A 540 -44.79 -54.96 25.78
C GLU A 540 -44.15 -54.16 24.63
N LYS A 541 -44.82 -54.11 23.47
CA LYS A 541 -44.41 -53.25 22.35
C LYS A 541 -44.51 -51.77 22.74
N SER A 542 -45.61 -51.36 23.36
CA SER A 542 -45.84 -50.00 23.83
C SER A 542 -44.80 -49.57 24.88
N LEU A 543 -44.40 -50.49 25.77
CA LEU A 543 -43.36 -50.25 26.77
C LEU A 543 -41.99 -49.96 26.12
N ARG A 544 -41.61 -50.73 25.09
CA ARG A 544 -40.38 -50.49 24.32
C ARG A 544 -40.40 -49.15 23.58
N GLU A 545 -41.56 -48.75 23.04
CA GLU A 545 -41.71 -47.45 22.36
C GLU A 545 -41.52 -46.27 23.32
N ILE A 546 -41.91 -46.41 24.59
CA ILE A 546 -41.71 -45.38 25.62
C ILE A 546 -40.22 -45.24 25.98
N ASP A 547 -39.52 -46.34 26.23
CA ASP A 547 -38.06 -46.31 26.53
C ASP A 547 -37.26 -45.66 25.38
N LEU A 548 -37.62 -45.95 24.12
CA LEU A 548 -37.00 -45.32 22.96
C LEU A 548 -37.29 -43.81 22.87
N LYS A 549 -38.53 -43.39 23.17
CA LYS A 549 -38.91 -41.97 23.22
C LYS A 549 -38.14 -41.23 24.30
N ASP A 550 -38.01 -41.81 25.49
CA ASP A 550 -37.31 -41.19 26.62
C ASP A 550 -35.82 -40.99 26.32
N LYS A 551 -35.16 -42.01 25.77
CA LYS A 551 -33.76 -41.93 25.30
C LYS A 551 -33.57 -40.89 24.19
N ALA A 552 -34.53 -40.75 23.28
CA ALA A 552 -34.46 -39.74 22.22
C ALA A 552 -34.59 -38.32 22.77
N LEU A 553 -35.54 -38.07 23.67
CA LEU A 553 -35.74 -36.77 24.30
C LEU A 553 -34.52 -36.35 25.14
N SER A 554 -33.91 -37.29 25.86
CA SER A 554 -32.69 -37.04 26.63
C SER A 554 -31.53 -36.60 25.74
N LYS A 555 -31.33 -37.26 24.59
CA LYS A 555 -30.29 -36.87 23.62
C LYS A 555 -30.52 -35.48 23.02
N ILE A 556 -31.77 -35.12 22.74
CA ILE A 556 -32.11 -33.79 22.21
C ILE A 556 -31.77 -32.71 23.24
N LEU A 557 -32.07 -32.96 24.53
CA LEU A 557 -31.74 -32.05 25.62
C LEU A 557 -30.22 -31.88 25.77
N ASP A 558 -29.47 -32.98 25.77
CA ASP A 558 -28.01 -32.95 25.88
C ASP A 558 -27.35 -32.15 24.75
N GLU A 559 -27.84 -32.28 23.52
CA GLU A 559 -27.29 -31.58 22.36
C GLU A 559 -27.56 -30.07 22.43
N LEU A 560 -28.74 -29.67 22.92
CA LEU A 560 -29.07 -28.26 23.12
C LEU A 560 -28.18 -27.62 24.19
N ILE A 561 -27.90 -28.36 25.27
CA ILE A 561 -26.98 -27.92 26.34
C ILE A 561 -25.55 -27.77 25.79
N LYS A 562 -25.05 -28.73 25.01
CA LYS A 562 -23.72 -28.62 24.36
C LYS A 562 -23.64 -27.45 23.40
N THR A 563 -24.70 -27.17 22.65
CA THR A 563 -24.74 -26.04 21.71
C THR A 563 -24.61 -24.70 22.46
N LYS A 564 -25.33 -24.55 23.57
CA LYS A 564 -25.20 -23.38 24.45
C LYS A 564 -23.76 -23.24 24.97
N ALA A 565 -23.17 -24.32 25.46
CA ALA A 565 -21.80 -24.35 25.98
C ALA A 565 -20.76 -23.92 24.93
N ASN A 566 -20.89 -24.39 23.69
CA ASN A 566 -19.96 -24.01 22.60
C ASN A 566 -20.07 -22.52 22.22
N LEU A 567 -21.27 -21.95 22.27
CA LEU A 567 -21.52 -20.55 21.89
C LEU A 567 -21.09 -19.56 22.98
N LEU A 568 -21.41 -19.84 24.24
CA LEU A 568 -21.30 -18.89 25.37
C LEU A 568 -20.27 -19.28 26.42
N GLY A 569 -19.62 -20.43 26.26
CA GLY A 569 -18.72 -20.99 27.25
C GLY A 569 -19.43 -21.73 28.37
N ASN A 570 -18.64 -22.43 29.19
CA ASN A 570 -19.11 -23.04 30.43
C ASN A 570 -18.59 -22.25 31.62
N GLU A 571 -19.47 -22.00 32.59
CA GLU A 571 -19.06 -21.67 33.94
C GLU A 571 -18.96 -22.99 34.69
N ASP A 572 -17.76 -23.43 35.05
CA ASP A 572 -17.60 -24.56 35.96
C ASP A 572 -18.18 -24.15 37.32
N GLU A 573 -19.41 -24.58 37.60
CA GLU A 573 -20.03 -24.58 38.92
C GLU A 573 -19.55 -25.82 39.67
N GLU A 574 -18.29 -25.84 40.12
CA GLU A 574 -17.80 -26.53 41.34
C GLU A 574 -16.26 -26.62 41.33
N GLY A 575 -15.60 -25.76 42.12
CA GLY A 575 -14.17 -25.86 42.42
C GLY A 575 -13.50 -24.51 42.71
N GLU A 576 -13.16 -24.26 43.98
CA GLU A 576 -12.21 -23.20 44.32
C GLU A 576 -10.81 -23.60 43.80
N ILE A 577 -10.10 -22.62 43.22
CA ILE A 577 -8.72 -22.63 42.68
C ILE A 577 -8.67 -22.79 41.14
N ASP A 578 -8.34 -21.68 40.47
CA ASP A 578 -8.09 -21.50 39.02
C ASP A 578 -9.22 -21.89 38.05
N LYS A 579 -10.25 -21.04 37.96
CA LYS A 579 -11.28 -21.10 36.90
C LYS A 579 -10.65 -20.91 35.51
N VAL A 580 -10.43 -21.99 34.79
CA VAL A 580 -10.25 -21.92 33.33
C VAL A 580 -11.61 -21.61 32.72
N LEU A 581 -11.89 -20.32 32.47
CA LEU A 581 -13.06 -19.94 31.69
C LEU A 581 -12.90 -20.50 30.27
N LEU A 582 -13.64 -21.55 29.94
CA LEU A 582 -13.80 -22.01 28.57
C LEU A 582 -14.66 -20.99 27.83
N LYS A 583 -14.00 -20.00 27.20
CA LYS A 583 -14.65 -18.96 26.40
C LYS A 583 -15.34 -19.56 25.18
N GLY A 584 -16.63 -19.26 25.03
CA GLY A 584 -17.42 -19.62 23.86
C GLY A 584 -17.03 -18.82 22.62
N GLN A 585 -17.60 -19.17 21.47
CA GLN A 585 -17.35 -18.47 20.21
C GLN A 585 -17.68 -16.97 20.29
N ILE A 586 -18.80 -16.60 20.94
CA ILE A 586 -19.22 -15.20 21.08
C ILE A 586 -18.24 -14.42 21.96
N ASP A 587 -17.74 -15.03 23.03
CA ASP A 587 -16.78 -14.37 23.94
C ASP A 587 -15.44 -14.05 23.25
N ARG A 588 -15.04 -14.85 22.25
CA ARG A 588 -13.84 -14.61 21.44
C ARG A 588 -14.06 -13.45 20.47
N ILE A 589 -15.20 -13.42 19.78
CA ILE A 589 -15.59 -12.32 18.89
C ILE A 589 -15.60 -10.98 19.65
N LEU A 590 -16.13 -10.96 20.88
CA LEU A 590 -16.15 -9.76 21.71
C LEU A 590 -14.74 -9.26 22.07
N GLN A 591 -13.74 -10.15 22.19
CA GLN A 591 -12.37 -9.77 22.52
C GLN A 591 -11.56 -9.26 21.34
N GLU A 592 -11.94 -9.62 20.12
CA GLU A 592 -11.33 -9.09 18.90
C GLU A 592 -11.78 -7.65 18.60
N SER A 593 -12.92 -7.23 19.16
CA SER A 593 -13.38 -5.85 19.09
C SER A 593 -12.52 -4.96 19.99
N SER A 594 -11.97 -3.88 19.43
CA SER A 594 -11.22 -2.86 20.20
C SER A 594 -12.10 -2.11 21.21
N VAL A 595 -13.43 -2.21 21.09
CA VAL A 595 -14.40 -1.61 22.01
C VAL A 595 -15.47 -2.64 22.33
N ILE A 596 -15.49 -3.13 23.57
CA ILE A 596 -16.61 -3.89 24.12
C ILE A 596 -17.61 -2.87 24.66
N THR A 597 -18.69 -2.61 23.91
CA THR A 597 -19.76 -1.73 24.39
C THR A 597 -20.72 -2.49 25.30
N PRO A 598 -21.38 -1.81 26.27
CA PRO A 598 -22.43 -2.41 27.09
C PRO A 598 -23.54 -3.09 26.25
N ASP A 599 -23.84 -2.53 25.07
CA ASP A 599 -24.82 -3.08 24.14
C ASP A 599 -24.45 -4.47 23.61
N LEU A 600 -23.16 -4.70 23.34
CA LEU A 600 -22.66 -6.01 22.88
C LEU A 600 -22.71 -7.06 23.99
N VAL A 601 -22.41 -6.66 25.24
CA VAL A 601 -22.55 -7.53 26.42
C VAL A 601 -24.02 -7.87 26.65
N LEU A 602 -24.92 -6.89 26.55
CA LEU A 602 -26.37 -7.09 26.63
C LEU A 602 -26.88 -8.09 25.58
N ILE A 603 -26.38 -8.03 24.34
CA ILE A 603 -26.73 -9.00 23.29
C ILE A 603 -26.27 -10.42 23.69
N ARG A 604 -25.03 -10.57 24.18
CA ARG A 604 -24.50 -11.86 24.66
C ARG A 604 -25.35 -12.43 25.78
N ASP A 605 -25.69 -11.61 26.77
CA ASP A 605 -26.49 -12.05 27.92
C ASP A 605 -27.92 -12.39 27.51
N LYS A 606 -28.50 -11.65 26.56
CA LYS A 606 -29.81 -11.97 25.98
C LYS A 606 -29.82 -13.32 25.25
N ILE A 607 -28.78 -13.62 24.48
CA ILE A 607 -28.62 -14.93 23.85
C ILE A 607 -28.56 -16.02 24.93
N GLY A 608 -27.82 -15.79 26.02
CA GLY A 608 -27.79 -16.68 27.17
C GLY A 608 -29.16 -16.91 27.81
N SER A 609 -29.93 -15.83 28.02
CA SER A 609 -31.29 -15.91 28.58
C SER A 609 -32.26 -16.64 27.66
N ASP A 610 -32.14 -16.45 26.34
CA ASP A 610 -33.03 -17.08 25.36
C ASP A 610 -32.78 -18.59 25.29
N PHE A 611 -31.51 -19.03 25.32
CA PHE A 611 -31.15 -20.45 25.44
C PHE A 611 -31.65 -21.07 26.75
N ASN A 612 -31.50 -20.37 27.89
CA ASN A 612 -32.03 -20.86 29.17
C ASN A 612 -33.55 -21.04 29.13
N THR A 613 -34.25 -20.07 28.54
CA THR A 613 -35.71 -20.12 28.36
C THR A 613 -36.10 -21.28 27.45
N MET A 614 -35.39 -21.50 26.35
CA MET A 614 -35.62 -22.60 25.42
C MET A 614 -35.41 -23.97 26.09
N ILE A 615 -34.33 -24.13 26.86
CA ILE A 615 -34.05 -25.35 27.63
C ILE A 615 -35.16 -25.58 28.67
N ALA A 616 -35.55 -24.55 29.44
CA ALA A 616 -36.59 -24.67 30.46
C ALA A 616 -37.95 -25.06 29.85
N ASN A 617 -38.32 -24.47 28.71
CA ASN A 617 -39.53 -24.81 27.97
C ASN A 617 -39.48 -26.27 27.48
N LEU A 618 -38.37 -26.71 26.92
CA LEU A 618 -38.20 -28.09 26.46
C LEU A 618 -38.33 -29.09 27.62
N VAL A 619 -37.67 -28.81 28.76
CA VAL A 619 -37.79 -29.64 29.98
C VAL A 619 -39.23 -29.70 30.48
N SER A 620 -39.96 -28.58 30.43
CA SER A 620 -41.38 -28.52 30.79
C SER A 620 -42.24 -29.39 29.85
N GLU A 621 -42.05 -29.27 28.53
CA GLU A 621 -42.75 -30.09 27.53
C GLU A 621 -42.43 -31.59 27.69
N ILE A 622 -41.18 -31.96 27.95
CA ILE A 622 -40.79 -33.35 28.25
C ILE A 622 -41.54 -33.87 29.48
N LYS A 623 -41.61 -33.09 30.56
CA LYS A 623 -42.36 -33.47 31.77
C LYS A 623 -43.85 -33.66 31.52
N LYS A 624 -44.48 -32.84 30.66
CA LYS A 624 -45.91 -32.98 30.31
C LYS A 624 -46.25 -34.31 29.64
N LEU A 625 -45.29 -34.95 28.98
CA LEU A 625 -45.49 -36.28 28.37
C LEU A 625 -45.72 -37.39 29.40
N ASN A 626 -45.38 -37.16 30.68
CA ASN A 626 -45.63 -38.07 31.81
C ASN A 626 -45.21 -39.53 31.53
N LEU A 627 -44.11 -39.71 30.80
CA LEU A 627 -43.68 -41.02 30.30
C LEU A 627 -43.51 -42.05 31.43
N GLU A 628 -42.95 -41.66 32.57
CA GLU A 628 -42.82 -42.54 33.76
C GLU A 628 -44.17 -43.05 34.29
N THR A 629 -45.22 -42.23 34.25
CA THR A 629 -46.55 -42.62 34.72
C THR A 629 -47.20 -43.58 33.75
N VAL A 630 -47.07 -43.32 32.44
CA VAL A 630 -47.56 -44.20 31.38
C VAL A 630 -46.82 -45.55 31.42
N GLU A 631 -45.51 -45.53 31.63
CA GLU A 631 -44.68 -46.73 31.80
C GLU A 631 -45.17 -47.59 32.95
N LYS A 632 -45.35 -47.00 34.14
CA LYS A 632 -45.89 -47.71 35.33
C LYS A 632 -47.25 -48.35 35.06
N GLN A 633 -48.16 -47.64 34.39
CA GLN A 633 -49.49 -48.16 34.05
C GLN A 633 -49.42 -49.36 33.09
N ILE A 634 -48.51 -49.31 32.11
CA ILE A 634 -48.32 -50.43 31.16
C ILE A 634 -47.71 -51.64 31.87
N ILE A 635 -46.72 -51.44 32.74
CA ILE A 635 -46.11 -52.50 33.54
C ILE A 635 -47.15 -53.18 34.43
N GLU A 636 -48.02 -52.40 35.07
CA GLU A 636 -49.11 -52.93 35.90
C GLU A 636 -50.09 -53.79 35.06
N LYS A 637 -50.52 -53.31 33.88
CA LYS A 637 -51.37 -54.08 32.95
C LYS A 637 -50.70 -55.36 32.45
N ILE A 638 -49.40 -55.33 32.15
CA ILE A 638 -48.63 -56.53 31.81
C ILE A 638 -48.64 -57.53 32.98
N GLY A 639 -48.48 -57.04 34.21
CA GLY A 639 -48.57 -57.84 35.43
C GLY A 639 -49.92 -58.53 35.59
N VAL A 640 -51.02 -57.78 35.39
CA VAL A 640 -52.39 -58.32 35.41
C VAL A 640 -52.60 -59.38 34.34
N ASN A 641 -52.19 -59.12 33.09
CA ASN A 641 -52.27 -60.10 32.01
C ASN A 641 -51.47 -61.37 32.30
N LYS A 642 -50.27 -61.23 32.89
CA LYS A 642 -49.44 -62.38 33.27
C LYS A 642 -50.13 -63.28 34.30
N ILE A 643 -50.85 -62.70 35.25
CA ILE A 643 -51.66 -63.42 36.24
C ILE A 643 -52.85 -64.11 35.57
N ALA A 644 -53.56 -63.43 34.66
CA ALA A 644 -54.72 -63.96 33.94
C ALA A 644 -54.37 -65.07 32.93
N ILE A 645 -53.16 -65.06 32.36
CA ILE A 645 -52.65 -66.07 31.44
C ILE A 645 -52.27 -67.37 32.19
N ASN A 646 -51.88 -67.28 33.48
CA ASN A 646 -51.30 -68.38 34.25
C ASN A 646 -52.20 -69.63 34.39
N PRO A 647 -53.53 -69.52 34.65
CA PRO A 647 -54.42 -70.69 34.73
C PRO A 647 -54.50 -71.49 33.42
N TYR A 648 -54.42 -70.81 32.27
CA TYR A 648 -54.44 -71.45 30.95
C TYR A 648 -53.11 -72.17 30.65
N LEU A 649 -51.98 -71.59 31.09
CA LEU A 649 -50.67 -72.24 31.02
C LEU A 649 -50.60 -73.53 31.85
N ILE A 650 -51.25 -73.54 33.03
CA ILE A 650 -51.35 -74.74 33.89
C ILE A 650 -52.18 -75.83 33.21
N LYS A 651 -53.31 -75.49 32.56
CA LYS A 651 -54.10 -76.47 31.78
C LYS A 651 -53.34 -77.07 30.58
N LEU A 652 -52.26 -76.43 30.13
CA LEU A 652 -51.37 -76.89 29.06
C LEU A 652 -50.19 -77.77 29.57
N GLU A 653 -50.01 -77.94 30.90
CA GLU A 653 -48.89 -78.67 31.52
C GLU A 653 -48.70 -80.13 31.04
N GLY A 654 -49.75 -80.75 30.49
CA GLY A 654 -49.69 -82.11 29.94
C GLY A 654 -48.98 -82.23 28.58
N GLN A 655 -48.67 -81.13 27.88
CA GLN A 655 -48.11 -81.14 26.51
C GLN A 655 -46.85 -80.26 26.41
N LYS A 656 -45.72 -80.76 26.90
CA LYS A 656 -44.40 -80.07 26.89
C LYS A 656 -43.99 -79.50 25.52
N GLU A 657 -44.41 -80.10 24.41
CA GLU A 657 -44.05 -79.64 23.06
C GLU A 657 -44.83 -78.39 22.61
N LEU A 658 -46.11 -78.25 22.99
CA LEU A 658 -46.91 -77.07 22.63
C LEU A 658 -46.44 -75.82 23.41
N GLN A 659 -46.02 -76.01 24.67
CA GLN A 659 -45.43 -74.95 25.48
C GLN A 659 -44.10 -74.47 24.89
N LYS A 660 -43.22 -75.39 24.46
CA LYS A 660 -41.97 -75.04 23.76
C LYS A 660 -42.23 -74.25 22.47
N LEU A 661 -43.20 -74.67 21.66
CA LEU A 661 -43.56 -73.97 20.42
C LEU A 661 -44.11 -72.56 20.69
N THR A 662 -44.95 -72.40 21.70
CA THR A 662 -45.52 -71.09 22.09
C THR A 662 -44.45 -70.15 22.65
N SER A 663 -43.54 -70.64 23.49
CA SER A 663 -42.38 -69.86 23.96
C SER A 663 -41.42 -69.52 22.80
N SER A 664 -41.23 -70.44 21.85
CA SER A 664 -40.43 -70.18 20.65
C SER A 664 -41.07 -69.12 19.74
N LEU A 665 -42.41 -69.07 19.67
CA LEU A 665 -43.15 -68.06 18.90
C LEU A 665 -42.96 -66.65 19.50
N GLU A 666 -43.06 -66.50 20.82
CA GLU A 666 -42.80 -65.22 21.50
C GLU A 666 -41.37 -64.73 21.22
N VAL A 667 -40.37 -65.63 21.32
CA VAL A 667 -38.97 -65.31 21.04
C VAL A 667 -38.75 -64.88 19.59
N GLU A 668 -39.31 -65.61 18.61
CA GLU A 668 -39.18 -65.23 17.19
C GLU A 668 -39.94 -63.94 16.82
N LYS A 669 -41.09 -63.65 17.47
CA LYS A 669 -41.81 -62.37 17.26
C LYS A 669 -40.98 -61.18 17.74
N LEU A 670 -40.29 -61.33 18.88
CA LEU A 670 -39.36 -60.32 19.39
C LEU A 670 -38.18 -60.11 18.43
N LYS A 671 -37.58 -61.19 17.92
CA LYS A 671 -36.50 -61.09 16.92
C LYS A 671 -36.96 -60.42 15.63
N HIS A 672 -38.18 -60.71 15.15
CA HIS A 672 -38.74 -60.06 13.96
C HIS A 672 -38.87 -58.54 14.15
N GLN A 673 -39.42 -58.09 15.30
CA GLN A 673 -39.52 -56.68 15.63
C GLN A 673 -38.15 -56.00 15.71
N GLN A 674 -37.19 -56.64 16.37
CA GLN A 674 -35.80 -56.14 16.43
C GLN A 674 -35.16 -56.04 15.04
N SER A 675 -35.41 -57.02 14.16
CA SER A 675 -34.90 -57.01 12.79
C SER A 675 -35.48 -55.85 11.96
N GLN A 676 -36.79 -55.60 12.05
CA GLN A 676 -37.43 -54.46 11.39
C GLN A 676 -36.87 -53.11 11.86
N GLU A 677 -36.58 -52.98 13.15
CA GLU A 677 -35.96 -51.78 13.72
C GLU A 677 -34.53 -51.58 13.22
N LEU A 678 -33.71 -52.65 13.21
CA LEU A 678 -32.37 -52.60 12.65
C LEU A 678 -32.37 -52.24 11.15
N GLU A 679 -33.31 -52.78 10.37
CA GLU A 679 -33.48 -52.43 8.94
C GLU A 679 -33.82 -50.94 8.74
N ARG A 680 -34.71 -50.38 9.58
CA ARG A 680 -35.01 -48.94 9.57
C ARG A 680 -33.80 -48.08 9.94
N GLN A 681 -33.05 -48.49 10.96
CA GLN A 681 -31.82 -47.80 11.37
C GLN A 681 -30.75 -47.83 10.28
N ILE A 682 -30.57 -48.97 9.59
CA ILE A 682 -29.65 -49.09 8.45
C ILE A 682 -30.06 -48.14 7.32
N GLU A 683 -31.35 -48.05 7.00
CA GLU A 683 -31.84 -47.13 5.97
C GLU A 683 -31.66 -45.65 6.38
N SER A 684 -31.86 -45.33 7.66
CA SER A 684 -31.57 -44.00 8.21
C SER A 684 -30.09 -43.65 8.06
N PHE A 685 -29.18 -44.53 8.49
CA PHE A 685 -27.74 -44.31 8.37
C PHE A 685 -27.29 -44.17 6.91
N LYS A 686 -27.90 -44.90 5.96
CA LYS A 686 -27.61 -44.71 4.52
C LYS A 686 -27.97 -43.31 4.04
N LYS A 687 -29.15 -42.80 4.41
CA LYS A 687 -29.60 -41.45 4.04
C LYS A 687 -28.71 -40.37 4.66
N GLU A 688 -28.35 -40.53 5.94
CA GLU A 688 -27.45 -39.63 6.65
C GLU A 688 -26.06 -39.62 6.01
N HIS A 689 -25.52 -40.80 5.70
CA HIS A 689 -24.26 -40.98 5.00
C HIS A 689 -24.26 -40.33 3.60
N GLU A 690 -25.37 -40.39 2.86
CA GLU A 690 -25.53 -39.67 1.59
C GLU A 690 -25.56 -38.15 1.78
N ASN A 691 -26.29 -37.67 2.79
CA ASN A 691 -26.43 -36.25 3.11
C ASN A 691 -25.07 -35.62 3.47
N ILE A 692 -24.32 -36.26 4.38
CA ILE A 692 -22.99 -35.76 4.80
C ILE A 692 -22.05 -35.67 3.59
N ARG A 693 -22.06 -36.67 2.70
CA ARG A 693 -21.23 -36.66 1.47
C ARG A 693 -21.55 -35.47 0.56
N LYS A 694 -22.83 -35.17 0.35
CA LYS A 694 -23.28 -34.01 -0.43
C LYS A 694 -22.85 -32.69 0.23
N GLN A 695 -22.93 -32.60 1.56
CA GLN A 695 -22.45 -31.42 2.29
C GLN A 695 -20.94 -31.21 2.14
N ILE A 696 -20.15 -32.28 2.27
CA ILE A 696 -18.69 -32.23 2.02
C ILE A 696 -18.43 -31.73 0.59
N SER A 697 -19.13 -32.24 -0.43
CA SER A 697 -19.01 -31.77 -1.82
C SER A 697 -19.30 -30.27 -1.95
N ILE A 698 -20.37 -29.77 -1.34
CA ILE A 698 -20.74 -28.34 -1.36
C ILE A 698 -19.64 -27.48 -0.71
N LEU A 699 -19.10 -27.91 0.43
CA LEU A 699 -18.07 -27.16 1.15
C LEU A 699 -16.72 -27.18 0.43
N LEU A 700 -16.34 -28.30 -0.20
CA LEU A 700 -15.14 -28.35 -1.06
C LEU A 700 -15.26 -27.37 -2.22
N ASN A 701 -16.42 -27.29 -2.87
CA ASN A 701 -16.72 -26.29 -3.89
C ASN A 701 -16.67 -24.86 -3.35
N LYS A 702 -17.23 -24.62 -2.16
CA LYS A 702 -17.17 -23.31 -1.48
C LYS A 702 -15.73 -22.89 -1.22
N ARG A 703 -14.89 -23.77 -0.66
CA ARG A 703 -13.47 -23.51 -0.40
C ARG A 703 -12.71 -23.16 -1.69
N TYR A 704 -12.92 -23.94 -2.76
CA TYR A 704 -12.32 -23.65 -4.06
C TYR A 704 -12.74 -22.28 -4.61
N LYS A 705 -14.02 -21.93 -4.47
CA LYS A 705 -14.53 -20.62 -4.88
C LYS A 705 -13.88 -19.47 -4.09
N LEU A 706 -13.68 -19.62 -2.79
CA LEU A 706 -13.02 -18.60 -1.96
C LEU A 706 -11.58 -18.33 -2.42
N TYR A 707 -10.81 -19.36 -2.75
CA TYR A 707 -9.48 -19.18 -3.34
C TYR A 707 -9.53 -18.51 -4.72
N LYS A 708 -10.50 -18.86 -5.57
CA LYS A 708 -10.72 -18.22 -6.87
C LYS A 708 -11.11 -16.75 -6.76
N GLU A 709 -11.82 -16.36 -5.70
CA GLU A 709 -12.10 -14.95 -5.40
C GLU A 709 -10.82 -14.18 -5.09
N ILE A 710 -9.88 -14.77 -4.33
CA ILE A 710 -8.56 -14.15 -4.06
C ILE A 710 -7.76 -13.99 -5.35
N GLU A 711 -7.69 -15.04 -6.18
CA GLU A 711 -7.02 -15.00 -7.49
C GLU A 711 -7.58 -13.88 -8.37
N LYS A 712 -8.92 -13.80 -8.45
CA LYS A 712 -9.62 -12.79 -9.23
C LYS A 712 -9.32 -11.38 -8.72
N GLU A 713 -9.39 -11.14 -7.42
CA GLU A 713 -9.14 -9.81 -6.84
C GLU A 713 -7.73 -9.30 -7.18
N VAL A 714 -6.71 -10.16 -7.11
CA VAL A 714 -5.34 -9.78 -7.50
C VAL A 714 -5.28 -9.40 -8.97
N ASN A 715 -5.87 -10.22 -9.85
CA ASN A 715 -5.85 -9.98 -11.30
C ASN A 715 -6.70 -8.77 -11.73
N ASP A 716 -7.74 -8.40 -10.97
CA ASP A 716 -8.59 -7.25 -11.28
C ASP A 716 -7.99 -5.94 -10.75
N THR A 717 -7.32 -5.97 -9.58
CA THR A 717 -6.88 -4.74 -8.89
C THR A 717 -5.37 -4.46 -8.97
N LYS A 718 -4.55 -5.48 -9.23
CA LYS A 718 -3.07 -5.38 -9.17
C LYS A 718 -2.38 -5.76 -10.47
N ASN A 719 -3.14 -5.99 -11.56
CA ASN A 719 -2.57 -6.45 -12.83
C ASN A 719 -1.65 -5.43 -13.48
N ASP A 720 -2.01 -4.16 -13.47
CA ASP A 720 -1.14 -3.08 -13.96
C ASP A 720 -0.51 -2.34 -12.78
N ILE A 721 0.80 -2.49 -12.63
CA ILE A 721 1.59 -1.80 -11.60
C ILE A 721 2.25 -0.54 -12.20
N GLY A 722 1.94 -0.22 -13.45
CA GLY A 722 2.58 0.85 -14.21
C GLY A 722 3.96 0.44 -14.70
N SER A 723 4.59 1.34 -15.47
CA SER A 723 5.97 1.15 -15.94
C SER A 723 6.20 -0.15 -16.73
N GLU A 724 5.15 -0.63 -17.42
CA GLU A 724 5.13 -1.88 -18.20
C GLU A 724 5.34 -3.16 -17.37
N ILE A 725 5.05 -3.11 -16.06
CA ILE A 725 5.11 -4.25 -15.14
C ILE A 725 3.69 -4.80 -14.93
N LEU A 726 3.51 -6.07 -15.25
CA LEU A 726 2.25 -6.78 -15.03
C LEU A 726 2.39 -7.85 -13.96
N LEU A 727 1.43 -7.92 -13.06
CA LEU A 727 1.34 -8.95 -12.03
C LEU A 727 0.09 -9.80 -12.23
N SER A 728 0.27 -11.12 -12.29
CA SER A 728 -0.82 -12.07 -12.37
C SER A 728 -0.74 -13.07 -11.22
N CYS A 729 -1.89 -13.56 -10.80
CA CYS A 729 -2.05 -14.62 -9.81
C CYS A 729 -2.81 -15.78 -10.45
N THR A 730 -2.35 -17.00 -10.20
CA THR A 730 -3.02 -18.23 -10.62
C THR A 730 -3.15 -19.17 -9.42
N LEU A 731 -4.35 -19.68 -9.16
CA LEU A 731 -4.56 -20.72 -8.17
C LEU A 731 -4.05 -22.06 -8.70
N ILE A 732 -3.07 -22.64 -8.01
CA ILE A 732 -2.51 -23.95 -8.32
C ILE A 732 -2.74 -24.94 -7.18
N TYR A 733 -2.89 -26.21 -7.53
CA TYR A 733 -2.84 -27.32 -6.60
C TYR A 733 -1.91 -28.35 -7.23
N LYS A 734 -0.65 -28.37 -6.82
CA LYS A 734 0.37 -29.25 -7.41
C LYS A 734 0.02 -30.71 -7.12
N GLU A 735 0.27 -31.59 -8.08
CA GLU A 735 0.03 -33.03 -7.91
C GLU A 735 0.86 -33.64 -6.76
N ILE A 736 2.06 -33.12 -6.50
CA ILE A 736 2.94 -33.57 -5.42
C ILE A 736 2.41 -33.25 -4.02
N ASP A 737 1.60 -32.19 -3.91
CA ASP A 737 0.98 -31.75 -2.66
C ASP A 737 -0.39 -32.40 -2.43
N PHE A 738 -0.87 -33.23 -3.36
CA PHE A 738 -2.15 -33.93 -3.29
C PHE A 738 -1.95 -35.34 -2.72
N PRO A 739 -2.28 -35.62 -1.43
CA PRO A 739 -1.92 -36.89 -0.81
C PRO A 739 -2.52 -38.11 -1.52
N PHE A 740 -3.71 -37.96 -2.11
CA PHE A 740 -4.35 -39.02 -2.89
C PHE A 740 -3.52 -39.45 -4.11
N PHE A 741 -2.69 -38.56 -4.68
CA PHE A 741 -1.78 -38.91 -5.77
C PHE A 741 -0.80 -40.01 -5.38
N GLU A 742 -0.28 -39.99 -4.15
CA GLU A 742 0.63 -41.01 -3.64
C GLU A 742 -0.07 -42.25 -3.09
N GLN A 743 -1.36 -42.16 -2.77
CA GLN A 743 -2.15 -43.31 -2.29
C GLN A 743 -2.55 -44.25 -3.45
N VAL A 744 -2.46 -43.79 -4.69
CA VAL A 744 -2.84 -44.54 -5.89
C VAL A 744 -1.68 -45.39 -6.43
N ASN A 745 -1.98 -46.64 -6.81
CA ASN A 745 -1.03 -47.55 -7.45
C ASN A 745 -0.90 -47.22 -8.94
N LYS A 746 0.00 -46.29 -9.25
CA LYS A 746 0.26 -45.76 -10.60
C LYS A 746 0.71 -46.85 -11.60
N ALA A 747 1.34 -47.94 -11.14
CA ALA A 747 1.75 -49.04 -12.02
C ALA A 747 0.57 -49.82 -12.61
N SER A 748 -0.63 -49.68 -12.02
CA SER A 748 -1.87 -50.34 -12.48
C SER A 748 -2.76 -49.41 -13.32
N ILE A 749 -2.25 -48.26 -13.74
CA ILE A 749 -2.99 -47.22 -14.45
C ILE A 749 -2.57 -47.18 -15.92
N SER A 750 -3.54 -47.34 -16.83
CA SER A 750 -3.35 -47.11 -18.26
C SER A 750 -3.36 -45.61 -18.59
N SER A 751 -2.85 -45.23 -19.76
CA SER A 751 -2.78 -43.82 -20.18
C SER A 751 -4.14 -43.13 -20.28
N ASP A 752 -5.20 -43.88 -20.63
CA ASP A 752 -6.58 -43.41 -20.79
C ASP A 752 -7.43 -43.47 -19.51
N HIS A 753 -6.84 -43.90 -18.39
CA HIS A 753 -7.56 -44.09 -17.14
C HIS A 753 -8.10 -42.76 -16.55
N TYR A 754 -9.31 -42.79 -15.96
CA TYR A 754 -9.96 -41.59 -15.40
C TYR A 754 -9.11 -40.84 -14.36
N PHE A 755 -8.27 -41.54 -13.60
CA PHE A 755 -7.32 -40.92 -12.67
C PHE A 755 -6.47 -39.82 -13.34
N ASN A 756 -6.02 -40.03 -14.57
CA ASN A 756 -5.18 -39.07 -15.29
C ASN A 756 -5.95 -37.79 -15.62
N THR A 757 -7.29 -37.84 -15.69
CA THR A 757 -8.13 -36.64 -15.91
C THR A 757 -8.22 -35.72 -14.69
N LEU A 758 -7.87 -36.24 -13.50
CA LEU A 758 -7.75 -35.44 -12.28
C LEU A 758 -6.53 -34.51 -12.31
N PHE A 759 -5.67 -34.62 -13.33
CA PHE A 759 -4.44 -33.83 -13.45
C PHE A 759 -4.36 -33.15 -14.82
N SER A 760 -3.85 -31.92 -14.85
CA SER A 760 -3.57 -31.17 -16.06
C SER A 760 -2.31 -30.33 -15.85
N LYS A 761 -1.30 -30.53 -16.70
CA LYS A 761 0.00 -29.82 -16.64
C LYS A 761 0.65 -29.87 -15.24
N GLY A 762 0.64 -31.03 -14.57
CA GLY A 762 1.23 -31.21 -13.23
C GLY A 762 0.42 -30.64 -12.06
N ASN A 763 -0.82 -30.18 -12.30
CA ASN A 763 -1.73 -29.66 -11.28
C ASN A 763 -3.01 -30.49 -11.21
N VAL A 764 -3.63 -30.55 -10.04
CA VAL A 764 -4.94 -31.18 -9.81
C VAL A 764 -6.04 -30.35 -10.47
N ASN A 765 -6.85 -30.99 -11.30
CA ASN A 765 -8.11 -30.45 -11.78
C ASN A 765 -9.17 -30.52 -10.66
N TYR A 766 -9.07 -29.57 -9.72
CA TYR A 766 -9.85 -29.63 -8.48
C TYR A 766 -11.35 -29.64 -8.68
N GLY A 767 -11.87 -29.08 -9.79
CA GLY A 767 -13.30 -29.10 -10.11
C GLY A 767 -13.91 -30.51 -10.16
N LEU A 768 -13.09 -31.55 -10.36
CA LEU A 768 -13.52 -32.95 -10.36
C LEU A 768 -13.59 -33.58 -8.96
N ILE A 769 -12.88 -33.03 -7.97
CA ILE A 769 -12.79 -33.60 -6.62
C ILE A 769 -14.14 -33.53 -5.88
N PRO A 770 -14.87 -32.40 -5.83
CA PRO A 770 -16.20 -32.35 -5.23
C PRO A 770 -17.19 -33.33 -5.85
N ILE A 771 -17.09 -33.60 -7.15
CA ILE A 771 -17.96 -34.53 -7.89
C ILE A 771 -17.77 -35.98 -7.40
N LEU A 772 -16.57 -36.34 -6.93
CA LEU A 772 -16.32 -37.67 -6.35
C LEU A 772 -17.16 -37.91 -5.09
N PHE A 773 -17.41 -36.87 -4.29
CA PHE A 773 -18.24 -36.94 -3.08
C PHE A 773 -19.75 -36.97 -3.39
N GLU A 774 -20.19 -36.60 -4.59
CA GLU A 774 -21.59 -36.79 -5.00
C GLU A 774 -21.93 -38.27 -5.20
N LYS A 775 -20.92 -39.09 -5.50
CA LYS A 775 -21.06 -40.52 -5.80
C LYS A 775 -20.65 -41.42 -4.65
N PRO A 776 -21.24 -42.62 -4.50
CA PRO A 776 -20.92 -43.51 -3.39
C PRO A 776 -19.50 -44.07 -3.53
N LEU A 777 -18.65 -43.79 -2.54
CA LEU A 777 -17.27 -44.24 -2.48
C LEU A 777 -17.13 -45.55 -1.71
N LYS A 778 -16.49 -46.56 -2.30
CA LYS A 778 -16.27 -47.88 -1.68
C LYS A 778 -14.89 -48.43 -2.02
N VAL A 779 -14.23 -49.04 -1.04
CA VAL A 779 -12.97 -49.76 -1.25
C VAL A 779 -13.25 -51.26 -1.26
N ILE A 780 -12.87 -51.94 -2.34
CA ILE A 780 -12.97 -53.40 -2.52
C ILE A 780 -11.71 -53.86 -3.23
N ASP A 781 -11.00 -54.85 -2.68
CA ASP A 781 -9.78 -55.45 -3.27
C ASP A 781 -8.75 -54.40 -3.74
N ASP A 782 -8.35 -53.51 -2.83
CA ASP A 782 -7.40 -52.41 -3.09
C ASP A 782 -7.82 -51.46 -4.22
N LYS A 783 -9.13 -51.32 -4.49
CA LYS A 783 -9.68 -50.39 -5.49
C LYS A 783 -10.75 -49.49 -4.88
N LEU A 784 -10.61 -48.18 -5.06
CA LEU A 784 -11.62 -47.19 -4.70
C LEU A 784 -12.63 -47.00 -5.85
N TYR A 785 -13.81 -47.57 -5.72
CA TYR A 785 -14.91 -47.42 -6.66
C TYR A 785 -15.71 -46.16 -6.37
N PHE A 786 -16.02 -45.40 -7.43
CA PHE A 786 -16.93 -44.25 -7.41
C PHE A 786 -18.09 -44.40 -8.42
N GLU A 787 -17.99 -45.36 -9.34
CA GLU A 787 -19.07 -45.87 -10.18
C GLU A 787 -18.92 -47.39 -10.35
N THR A 788 -19.97 -48.07 -10.81
CA THR A 788 -20.00 -49.54 -10.95
C THR A 788 -18.80 -50.10 -11.72
N ASN A 789 -18.30 -49.37 -12.73
CA ASN A 789 -17.19 -49.80 -13.58
C ASN A 789 -15.98 -48.85 -13.55
N LYS A 790 -15.95 -47.86 -12.65
CA LYS A 790 -14.82 -46.93 -12.54
C LYS A 790 -14.25 -46.94 -11.13
N TYR A 791 -12.93 -47.12 -11.08
CA TYR A 791 -12.20 -47.23 -9.83
C TYR A 791 -10.85 -46.52 -9.91
N PHE A 792 -10.24 -46.30 -8.76
CA PHE A 792 -8.83 -45.94 -8.63
C PHE A 792 -8.09 -47.10 -7.97
N PRO A 793 -7.01 -47.63 -8.57
CA PRO A 793 -6.20 -48.66 -7.92
C PRO A 793 -5.42 -48.02 -6.77
N ILE A 794 -5.49 -48.59 -5.57
CA ILE A 794 -4.90 -48.05 -4.35
C ILE A 794 -3.65 -48.87 -4.00
N LYS A 795 -2.65 -48.24 -3.36
CA LYS A 795 -1.48 -48.95 -2.83
C LYS A 795 -1.88 -49.88 -1.67
N LEU A 796 -1.17 -50.99 -1.53
CA LEU A 796 -1.37 -51.93 -0.42
C LEU A 796 -1.22 -51.21 0.94
N LYS A 797 -2.14 -51.50 1.87
CA LYS A 797 -2.22 -50.95 3.24
C LYS A 797 -2.68 -49.49 3.37
N THR A 798 -3.20 -48.85 2.33
CA THR A 798 -3.89 -47.56 2.50
C THR A 798 -5.33 -47.81 2.94
N ASP A 799 -5.74 -47.22 4.07
CA ASP A 799 -7.11 -47.39 4.55
C ASP A 799 -8.10 -46.41 3.88
N PHE A 800 -9.40 -46.62 4.09
CA PHE A 800 -10.43 -45.77 3.49
C PHE A 800 -10.46 -44.35 4.09
N GLU A 801 -10.08 -44.20 5.35
CA GLU A 801 -10.04 -42.91 6.03
C GLU A 801 -8.91 -42.04 5.47
N ASP A 802 -7.71 -42.61 5.31
CA ASP A 802 -6.54 -42.01 4.68
C ASP A 802 -6.86 -41.48 3.29
N ILE A 803 -7.61 -42.26 2.49
CA ILE A 803 -8.07 -41.86 1.16
C ILE A 803 -8.96 -40.62 1.25
N LEU A 804 -9.96 -40.63 2.12
CA LEU A 804 -10.89 -39.51 2.26
C LEU A 804 -10.16 -38.25 2.76
N ARG A 805 -9.29 -38.40 3.77
CA ARG A 805 -8.43 -37.32 4.28
C ARG A 805 -7.52 -36.77 3.19
N GLY A 806 -6.98 -37.64 2.33
CA GLY A 806 -6.18 -37.24 1.17
C GLY A 806 -6.98 -36.47 0.12
N LEU A 807 -8.23 -36.83 -0.12
CA LEU A 807 -9.13 -36.16 -1.07
C LEU A 807 -9.59 -34.78 -0.58
N ILE A 808 -9.76 -34.58 0.74
CA ILE A 808 -10.24 -33.31 1.30
C ILE A 808 -9.13 -32.34 1.71
N LYS A 809 -7.86 -32.75 1.67
CA LYS A 809 -6.72 -31.96 2.12
C LYS A 809 -6.70 -30.58 1.45
N ASP A 810 -6.45 -29.54 2.25
CA ASP A 810 -6.20 -28.20 1.74
C ASP A 810 -4.70 -28.03 1.42
N SER A 811 -4.37 -27.83 0.15
CA SER A 811 -2.99 -27.61 -0.32
C SER A 811 -2.96 -26.70 -1.54
N PHE A 812 -3.91 -25.75 -1.58
CA PHE A 812 -3.90 -24.70 -2.59
C PHE A 812 -2.73 -23.75 -2.40
N ASN A 813 -2.14 -23.31 -3.51
CA ASN A 813 -1.10 -22.29 -3.53
C ASN A 813 -1.45 -21.20 -4.54
N LEU A 814 -1.19 -19.95 -4.17
CA LEU A 814 -1.36 -18.79 -5.04
C LEU A 814 -0.04 -18.52 -5.74
N ASP A 815 0.02 -18.83 -7.02
CA ASP A 815 1.21 -18.62 -7.84
C ASP A 815 1.20 -17.23 -8.46
N TYR A 816 2.17 -16.39 -8.09
CA TYR A 816 2.30 -15.05 -8.63
C TYR A 816 3.31 -15.06 -9.78
N SER A 817 2.94 -14.52 -10.94
CA SER A 817 3.85 -14.28 -12.06
C SER A 817 3.92 -12.77 -12.32
N VAL A 818 5.15 -12.26 -12.38
CA VAL A 818 5.44 -10.88 -12.71
C VAL A 818 6.10 -10.87 -14.07
N THR A 819 5.64 -10.02 -14.98
CA THR A 819 6.27 -9.81 -16.28
C THR A 819 6.64 -8.34 -16.45
N TYR A 820 7.74 -8.08 -17.17
CA TYR A 820 8.16 -6.73 -17.55
C TYR A 820 8.62 -6.74 -19.00
N LYS A 821 8.01 -5.90 -19.85
CA LYS A 821 8.22 -5.88 -21.31
C LYS A 821 7.98 -7.24 -21.99
N GLY A 822 7.06 -8.04 -21.44
CA GLY A 822 6.74 -9.39 -21.93
C GLY A 822 7.67 -10.50 -21.46
N ASP A 823 8.76 -10.19 -20.75
CA ASP A 823 9.63 -11.20 -20.14
C ASP A 823 9.11 -11.59 -18.75
N ASP A 824 9.15 -12.88 -18.38
CA ASP A 824 8.83 -13.34 -17.01
C ASP A 824 9.98 -13.07 -16.05
N LEU A 825 9.65 -12.61 -14.84
CA LEU A 825 10.63 -12.23 -13.82
C LEU A 825 11.64 -13.35 -13.53
N LEU A 826 11.28 -14.62 -13.57
CA LEU A 826 12.23 -15.71 -13.31
C LEU A 826 13.22 -15.94 -14.44
N SER A 827 12.91 -15.49 -15.66
CA SER A 827 13.76 -15.62 -16.85
C SER A 827 14.72 -14.44 -17.09
N MET A 828 14.55 -13.33 -16.36
CA MET A 828 15.35 -12.12 -16.54
C MET A 828 16.79 -12.25 -15.99
N SER A 829 17.69 -11.34 -16.38
CA SER A 829 18.99 -11.22 -15.71
C SER A 829 18.84 -10.76 -14.26
N PRO A 830 19.74 -11.13 -13.34
CA PRO A 830 19.65 -10.72 -11.93
C PRO A 830 19.44 -9.22 -11.72
N GLY A 831 20.14 -8.37 -12.49
CA GLY A 831 19.97 -6.91 -12.43
C GLY A 831 18.58 -6.45 -12.87
N LYS A 832 18.03 -6.99 -13.97
CA LYS A 832 16.67 -6.65 -14.43
C LYS A 832 15.60 -7.12 -13.43
N LYS A 833 15.77 -8.32 -12.85
CA LYS A 833 14.90 -8.83 -11.77
C LYS A 833 14.90 -7.91 -10.56
N GLY A 834 16.09 -7.48 -10.14
CA GLY A 834 16.25 -6.60 -8.98
C GLY A 834 15.54 -5.27 -9.15
N THR A 835 15.63 -4.66 -10.34
CA THR A 835 14.91 -3.41 -10.62
C THR A 835 13.40 -3.60 -10.53
N VAL A 836 12.86 -4.65 -11.18
CA VAL A 836 11.41 -4.91 -11.16
C VAL A 836 10.91 -5.13 -9.74
N LEU A 837 11.63 -5.91 -8.92
CA LEU A 837 11.28 -6.11 -7.51
C LEU A 837 11.29 -4.79 -6.72
N LEU A 838 12.30 -3.94 -6.90
CA LEU A 838 12.36 -2.65 -6.22
C LEU A 838 11.18 -1.74 -6.62
N ILE A 839 10.77 -1.79 -7.89
CA ILE A 839 9.61 -1.02 -8.38
C ILE A 839 8.31 -1.58 -7.79
N LEU A 840 8.13 -2.91 -7.75
CA LEU A 840 6.99 -3.52 -7.06
C LEU A 840 6.89 -3.04 -5.61
N PHE A 841 8.03 -2.99 -4.90
CA PHE A 841 8.09 -2.46 -3.54
C PHE A 841 7.69 -0.98 -3.46
N LEU A 842 8.18 -0.13 -4.36
CA LEU A 842 7.86 1.30 -4.38
C LEU A 842 6.40 1.58 -4.80
N HIS A 843 5.83 0.76 -5.69
CA HIS A 843 4.54 1.02 -6.31
C HIS A 843 3.36 0.41 -5.54
N ILE A 844 3.48 -0.85 -5.08
CA ILE A 844 2.39 -1.53 -4.36
C ILE A 844 2.28 -1.02 -2.91
N SER A 845 3.38 -0.54 -2.34
CA SER A 845 3.37 0.04 -1.00
C SER A 845 2.51 1.31 -0.97
N SER A 846 1.30 1.21 -0.44
CA SER A 846 0.40 2.34 -0.17
C SER A 846 0.74 3.06 1.15
N PHE A 847 1.87 2.72 1.77
CA PHE A 847 2.24 3.24 3.06
C PHE A 847 2.90 4.61 2.95
N GLU A 848 2.45 5.53 3.79
CA GLU A 848 2.96 6.90 3.89
C GLU A 848 4.26 7.00 4.71
N TYR A 849 4.63 5.94 5.45
CA TYR A 849 5.82 5.95 6.29
C TYR A 849 7.15 5.84 5.47
N PRO A 850 8.31 6.23 6.05
CA PRO A 850 9.55 6.37 5.29
C PRO A 850 10.07 5.08 4.65
N ILE A 851 10.69 5.18 3.46
CA ILE A 851 11.64 4.14 2.96
C ILE A 851 13.07 4.54 3.27
N LEU A 852 13.85 3.55 3.70
CA LEU A 852 15.29 3.61 3.84
C LEU A 852 15.90 2.57 2.89
N ILE A 853 16.68 3.01 1.90
CA ILE A 853 17.24 2.15 0.85
C ILE A 853 18.76 2.28 0.83
N ASP A 854 19.49 1.17 1.01
CA ASP A 854 20.95 1.17 1.02
C ASP A 854 21.52 0.62 -0.29
N GLN A 855 22.20 1.47 -1.06
CA GLN A 855 22.94 1.13 -2.29
C GLN A 855 22.16 0.19 -3.23
N PRO A 856 20.94 0.59 -3.66
CA PRO A 856 20.16 -0.24 -4.57
C PRO A 856 20.85 -0.46 -5.93
N GLU A 857 21.84 0.37 -6.30
CA GLU A 857 22.54 0.34 -7.58
C GLU A 857 23.57 -0.79 -7.77
N ASP A 858 24.10 -1.41 -6.72
CA ASP A 858 25.33 -2.22 -6.77
C ASP A 858 25.29 -3.37 -7.80
N ASN A 859 24.09 -3.80 -8.22
CA ASN A 859 23.91 -4.86 -9.21
C ASN A 859 22.79 -4.55 -10.22
N LEU A 860 22.40 -3.28 -10.35
CA LEU A 860 21.42 -2.82 -11.33
C LEU A 860 22.13 -2.19 -12.54
N ASP A 861 21.57 -2.40 -13.72
CA ASP A 861 22.08 -1.78 -14.94
C ASP A 861 21.79 -0.26 -14.93
N ASN A 862 22.81 0.56 -15.23
CA ASN A 862 22.74 2.02 -15.17
C ASN A 862 21.62 2.62 -16.04
N ARG A 863 21.32 2.01 -17.19
CA ARG A 863 20.23 2.48 -18.06
C ARG A 863 18.87 2.21 -17.41
N THR A 864 18.71 1.05 -16.79
CA THR A 864 17.49 0.67 -16.07
C THR A 864 17.28 1.52 -14.81
N ILE A 865 18.35 1.84 -14.07
CA ILE A 865 18.31 2.80 -12.94
C ILE A 865 17.77 4.15 -13.42
N TYR A 866 18.30 4.68 -14.52
CA TYR A 866 17.95 6.00 -15.01
C TYR A 866 16.51 6.06 -15.56
N ASP A 867 16.16 5.15 -16.47
CA ASP A 867 14.89 5.23 -17.20
C ASP A 867 13.68 4.93 -16.31
N LEU A 868 13.82 4.09 -15.28
CA LEU A 868 12.69 3.52 -14.54
C LEU A 868 12.69 3.89 -13.06
N LEU A 869 13.79 3.62 -12.36
CA LEU A 869 13.87 3.84 -10.91
C LEU A 869 13.86 5.33 -10.55
N CYS A 870 14.58 6.17 -11.31
CA CYS A 870 14.63 7.62 -11.04
C CYS A 870 13.27 8.29 -11.19
N GLN A 871 12.49 7.92 -12.21
CA GLN A 871 11.13 8.43 -12.41
C GLN A 871 10.22 8.04 -11.24
N MET A 872 10.29 6.78 -10.80
CA MET A 872 9.50 6.29 -9.66
C MET A 872 9.87 6.98 -8.35
N ILE A 873 11.15 7.24 -8.10
CA ILE A 873 11.59 7.99 -6.92
C ILE A 873 11.05 9.43 -6.98
N LYS A 874 11.11 10.09 -8.14
CA LYS A 874 10.57 11.46 -8.32
C LYS A 874 9.07 11.57 -8.07
N GLU A 875 8.31 10.52 -8.42
CA GLU A 875 6.89 10.45 -8.13
C GLU A 875 6.64 10.16 -6.65
N LYS A 876 7.23 9.10 -6.10
CA LYS A 876 6.95 8.64 -4.74
C LYS A 876 7.49 9.56 -3.64
N LYS A 877 8.54 10.35 -3.88
CA LYS A 877 9.04 11.35 -2.91
C LYS A 877 8.00 12.43 -2.58
N LYS A 878 6.96 12.59 -3.40
CA LYS A 878 5.84 13.53 -3.16
C LYS A 878 4.88 13.00 -2.11
N ASP A 879 4.68 11.68 -2.06
CA ASP A 879 3.70 11.01 -1.19
C ASP A 879 4.31 10.53 0.13
N ARG A 880 5.61 10.17 0.16
CA ARG A 880 6.31 9.64 1.33
C ARG A 880 7.77 10.12 1.38
N GLN A 881 8.37 10.09 2.57
CA GLN A 881 9.79 10.41 2.73
C GLN A 881 10.67 9.25 2.24
N ILE A 882 11.75 9.58 1.53
CA ILE A 882 12.72 8.62 1.02
C ILE A 882 14.12 9.01 1.53
N ILE A 883 14.83 8.04 2.12
CA ILE A 883 16.24 8.17 2.51
C ILE A 883 17.01 7.09 1.75
N ILE A 884 17.92 7.52 0.86
CA ILE A 884 18.69 6.62 0.01
C ILE A 884 20.19 6.80 0.25
N VAL A 885 20.92 5.71 0.43
CA VAL A 885 22.38 5.73 0.36
C VAL A 885 22.77 5.38 -1.07
N SER A 886 23.59 6.21 -1.71
CA SER A 886 24.05 5.93 -3.07
C SER A 886 25.43 6.51 -3.35
N HIS A 887 26.15 5.87 -4.28
CA HIS A 887 27.36 6.37 -4.94
C HIS A 887 27.13 6.64 -6.44
N ASN A 888 25.90 6.44 -6.92
CA ASN A 888 25.51 6.63 -8.32
C ASN A 888 24.91 8.03 -8.53
N ALA A 889 25.52 8.82 -9.43
CA ALA A 889 25.07 10.16 -9.75
C ALA A 889 23.61 10.21 -10.25
N ASN A 890 23.11 9.17 -10.93
CA ASN A 890 21.73 9.13 -11.41
C ASN A 890 20.72 9.11 -10.25
N LEU A 891 20.99 8.37 -9.18
CA LEU A 891 20.09 8.25 -8.02
C LEU A 891 20.08 9.49 -7.12
N VAL A 892 21.03 10.41 -7.32
CA VAL A 892 21.16 11.65 -6.54
C VAL A 892 20.77 12.87 -7.36
N VAL A 893 21.36 13.02 -8.55
CA VAL A 893 21.18 14.18 -9.42
C VAL A 893 19.93 14.03 -10.29
N ALA A 894 19.77 12.88 -10.97
CA ALA A 894 18.65 12.70 -11.91
C ALA A 894 17.29 12.50 -11.20
N THR A 895 17.30 12.22 -9.89
CA THR A 895 16.12 12.16 -9.01
C THR A 895 15.74 13.53 -8.42
N ASP A 896 16.50 14.59 -8.74
CA ASP A 896 16.32 15.94 -8.21
C ASP A 896 16.27 15.96 -6.67
N THR A 897 17.30 15.42 -6.02
CA THR A 897 17.33 15.28 -4.55
C THR A 897 17.23 16.63 -3.84
N GLU A 898 16.32 16.74 -2.88
CA GLU A 898 16.13 17.97 -2.11
C GLU A 898 17.25 18.20 -1.09
N ASN A 899 17.75 17.14 -0.44
CA ASN A 899 18.80 17.23 0.59
C ASN A 899 19.86 16.14 0.41
N ILE A 900 21.11 16.56 0.30
CA ILE A 900 22.27 15.68 0.13
C ILE A 900 23.10 15.73 1.40
N ILE A 901 23.33 14.56 2.00
CA ILE A 901 24.14 14.35 3.20
C ILE A 901 25.48 13.78 2.76
N VAL A 902 26.55 14.54 2.96
CA VAL A 902 27.92 14.13 2.62
C VAL A 902 28.57 13.56 3.86
N ALA A 903 28.85 12.26 3.84
CA ALA A 903 29.53 11.53 4.89
C ALA A 903 31.03 11.42 4.60
N ASN A 904 31.86 11.77 5.58
CA ASN A 904 33.31 11.64 5.52
C ASN A 904 33.87 10.90 6.75
N GLN A 905 34.99 10.20 6.55
CA GLN A 905 35.72 9.55 7.63
C GLN A 905 37.19 10.01 7.64
N GLU A 906 37.73 10.34 8.82
CA GLU A 906 39.18 10.51 8.96
C GLU A 906 39.91 9.16 8.78
N GLY A 907 41.02 9.17 8.02
CA GLY A 907 41.78 7.97 7.64
C GLY A 907 42.38 7.21 8.84
N GLU A 908 42.57 5.90 8.69
CA GLU A 908 43.19 5.06 9.72
C GLU A 908 44.66 5.48 9.98
N GLY A 909 45.01 5.65 11.26
CA GLY A 909 46.36 6.04 11.69
C GLY A 909 46.59 7.54 11.90
N VAL A 910 45.59 8.39 11.64
CA VAL A 910 45.63 9.82 11.99
C VAL A 910 45.16 10.00 13.43
N VAL A 911 45.95 10.69 14.26
CA VAL A 911 45.49 11.13 15.59
C VAL A 911 44.36 12.13 15.38
N VAL A 912 43.13 11.73 15.74
CA VAL A 912 41.95 12.60 15.72
C VAL A 912 42.30 13.87 16.49
N ARG A 913 42.35 15.01 15.78
CA ARG A 913 42.71 16.30 16.40
C ARG A 913 41.62 16.70 17.40
N ALA A 914 41.99 17.44 18.44
CA ALA A 914 41.03 17.91 19.45
C ALA A 914 39.85 18.65 18.77
N GLY A 915 38.61 18.18 19.03
CA GLY A 915 37.40 18.72 18.41
C GLY A 915 36.95 18.05 17.11
N ARG A 916 37.58 16.94 16.69
CA ARG A 916 37.19 16.14 15.52
C ARG A 916 36.66 14.78 15.89
N TYR A 917 35.93 14.18 14.96
CA TYR A 917 35.30 12.88 15.13
C TYR A 917 35.64 11.95 13.97
N LYS A 918 35.66 10.64 14.21
CA LYS A 918 36.01 9.66 13.18
C LYS A 918 35.06 9.73 11.99
N PHE A 919 33.76 9.88 12.25
CA PHE A 919 32.72 10.07 11.24
C PHE A 919 32.08 11.45 11.38
N GLU A 920 31.98 12.15 10.25
CA GLU A 920 31.40 13.49 10.18
C GLU A 920 30.46 13.62 8.99
N TYR A 921 29.42 14.45 9.16
CA TYR A 921 28.39 14.67 8.17
C TYR A 921 28.10 16.16 8.01
N ILE A 922 27.90 16.58 6.76
CA ILE A 922 27.28 17.86 6.41
C ILE A 922 26.11 17.61 5.48
N ASN A 923 25.18 18.54 5.40
CA ASN A 923 24.01 18.41 4.55
C ASN A 923 23.59 19.75 3.94
N GLY A 924 22.93 19.69 2.79
CA GLY A 924 22.41 20.85 2.08
C GLY A 924 21.80 20.51 0.72
N SER A 925 21.31 21.52 0.03
CA SER A 925 20.74 21.41 -1.31
C SER A 925 21.81 21.25 -2.38
N ILE A 926 21.45 20.74 -3.57
CA ILE A 926 22.37 20.63 -4.71
C ILE A 926 22.78 22.00 -5.27
N GLU A 927 21.95 23.03 -5.08
CA GLU A 927 22.25 24.42 -5.44
C GLU A 927 23.21 25.12 -4.47
N HIS A 928 23.53 24.52 -3.32
CA HIS A 928 24.56 25.04 -2.43
C HIS A 928 25.96 24.77 -3.02
N SER A 929 26.49 25.75 -3.76
CA SER A 929 27.73 25.63 -4.54
C SER A 929 28.71 26.75 -4.22
N PHE A 930 29.96 26.36 -3.95
CA PHE A 930 31.10 27.27 -3.88
C PHE A 930 32.39 26.50 -4.15
N ALA A 931 33.34 27.17 -4.81
CA ALA A 931 34.60 26.55 -5.22
C ALA A 931 35.42 26.09 -4.01
N LYS A 932 36.16 24.99 -4.20
CA LYS A 932 37.05 24.43 -3.20
C LYS A 932 38.07 25.47 -2.71
N ASN A 933 38.18 25.60 -1.39
CA ASN A 933 39.15 26.45 -0.71
C ASN A 933 40.22 25.59 -0.04
N ASP A 934 41.40 25.51 -0.67
CA ASP A 934 42.54 24.72 -0.17
C ASP A 934 43.11 25.24 1.17
N GLY A 935 42.71 26.43 1.61
CA GLY A 935 43.05 26.95 2.94
C GLY A 935 42.25 26.31 4.08
N ILE A 936 41.15 25.59 3.79
CA ILE A 936 40.32 24.91 4.78
C ILE A 936 40.75 23.45 4.88
N ALA A 937 41.31 23.07 6.03
CA ALA A 937 41.81 21.70 6.26
C ALA A 937 40.69 20.65 6.45
N GLU A 938 39.46 21.08 6.70
CA GLU A 938 38.29 20.21 6.89
C GLU A 938 37.62 19.98 5.53
N ILE A 939 37.70 18.73 5.04
CA ILE A 939 37.28 18.42 3.66
C ILE A 939 35.80 18.77 3.43
N LEU A 940 34.94 18.47 4.41
CA LEU A 940 33.50 18.75 4.33
C LEU A 940 33.21 20.25 4.21
N LEU A 941 33.95 21.10 4.95
CA LEU A 941 33.77 22.55 4.91
C LEU A 941 34.52 23.23 3.76
N SER A 942 35.37 22.51 3.03
CA SER A 942 36.26 23.09 2.01
C SER A 942 35.55 23.48 0.70
N GLN A 943 34.37 22.90 0.42
CA GLN A 943 33.65 23.08 -0.85
C GLN A 943 32.13 22.93 -0.67
N GLY A 944 31.35 23.40 -1.65
CA GLY A 944 29.90 23.29 -1.65
C GLY A 944 29.38 21.86 -1.89
N ILE A 945 28.09 21.64 -1.69
CA ILE A 945 27.43 20.34 -1.89
C ILE A 945 27.54 19.91 -3.35
N LYS A 946 27.36 20.83 -4.30
CA LYS A 946 27.51 20.54 -5.73
C LYS A 946 28.92 20.02 -6.06
N GLU A 947 29.94 20.63 -5.48
CA GLU A 947 31.33 20.25 -5.67
C GLU A 947 31.60 18.87 -5.03
N HIS A 948 31.09 18.61 -3.83
CA HIS A 948 31.15 17.29 -3.19
C HIS A 948 30.48 16.19 -4.03
N VAL A 949 29.31 16.47 -4.59
CA VAL A 949 28.60 15.55 -5.51
C VAL A 949 29.47 15.21 -6.72
N CYS A 950 30.14 16.21 -7.31
CA CYS A 950 31.02 16.02 -8.46
C CYS A 950 32.32 15.27 -8.12
N ASP A 951 32.81 15.41 -6.88
CA ASP A 951 34.05 14.78 -6.40
C ASP A 951 33.83 13.31 -6.01
N ILE A 952 32.70 13.02 -5.37
CA ILE A 952 32.41 11.72 -4.74
C ILE A 952 31.71 10.74 -5.67
N LEU A 953 30.73 11.20 -6.47
CA LEU A 953 29.91 10.31 -7.29
C LEU A 953 30.61 9.97 -8.61
N GLU A 954 30.33 8.77 -9.13
CA GLU A 954 30.88 8.33 -10.40
C GLU A 954 30.45 9.29 -11.54
N GLY A 955 31.42 9.78 -12.33
CA GLY A 955 31.15 10.67 -13.47
C GLY A 955 31.47 12.15 -13.25
N GLY A 956 32.28 12.50 -12.23
CA GLY A 956 32.73 13.88 -11.99
C GLY A 956 33.33 14.60 -13.21
N ASN A 957 33.16 15.93 -13.25
CA ASN A 957 33.64 16.80 -14.34
C ASN A 957 35.14 16.61 -14.64
N GLU A 958 35.97 16.40 -13.61
CA GLU A 958 37.39 16.13 -13.80
C GLU A 958 37.66 14.83 -14.56
N ALA A 959 36.91 13.75 -14.29
CA ALA A 959 37.08 12.49 -15.00
C ALA A 959 36.75 12.65 -16.50
N PHE A 960 35.71 13.42 -16.84
CA PHE A 960 35.39 13.76 -18.22
C PHE A 960 36.45 14.64 -18.86
N LYS A 961 36.87 15.74 -18.21
CA LYS A 961 37.95 16.61 -18.70
C LYS A 961 39.27 15.87 -18.89
N GLN A 962 39.62 14.95 -17.99
CA GLN A 962 40.82 14.12 -18.13
C GLN A 962 40.68 13.13 -19.29
N ARG A 963 39.50 12.55 -19.52
CA ARG A 963 39.21 11.72 -20.71
C ARG A 963 39.28 12.55 -22.00
N GLU A 964 38.65 13.72 -22.05
CA GLU A 964 38.75 14.65 -23.20
C GLU A 964 40.19 15.02 -23.51
N ARG A 965 40.97 15.43 -22.49
CA ARG A 965 42.41 15.71 -22.64
C ARG A 965 43.19 14.50 -23.12
N LYS A 966 42.89 13.31 -22.58
CA LYS A 966 43.56 12.06 -22.97
C LYS A 966 43.22 11.63 -24.39
N TYR A 967 41.98 11.82 -24.83
CA TYR A 967 41.50 11.41 -26.15
C TYR A 967 41.60 12.51 -27.21
N SER A 968 42.01 13.73 -26.84
CA SER A 968 42.08 14.89 -27.74
C SER A 968 40.77 15.15 -28.50
N ILE A 969 39.63 14.82 -27.89
CA ILE A 969 38.31 15.12 -28.45
C ILE A 969 38.11 16.62 -28.23
N LYS A 970 38.08 17.38 -29.34
CA LYS A 970 37.82 18.83 -29.35
C LYS A 970 36.35 19.12 -29.48
#